data_AF-A0A7S2WLH8-F1
#
_entry.id   AF-A0A7S2WLH8-F1
#
_cell.length_a   1.000
_cell.length_b   1.000
_cell.length_c   1.000
_cell.angle_alpha   90.00
_cell.angle_beta   90.00
_cell.angle_gamma   90.00
#
_symmetry.space_group_name_H-M   'P 1'
#
loop_
_entity.id
_entity.type
_entity.pdbx_description
1 polymer ?
#
loop_
_entity_poly.entity_id
_entity_poly.type
_entity_poly.pdbx_seq_one_letter_code
_entity_poly.pdbx_strand_id
1 'polypeptide(L)'
;EKGGPYPHPPALMQLLPDSEPTPLSAVCPAGMNGVLELAGGQIEFMAFDSNTQGAALAPHFASKAEELVEVTFKHQPSWDGDVASGSLSALGSLLVLPVGHVVSLRATGSSSATLFKYCFVDASNFNRAKEATALRAHVDPETRGMSSFLASLLLDTTMQRVPPSAALPWAAHSSWPRNEAVSETASAKEDGSSTAPKTGRSRRGNRRSQKDWQAETRWKWRVIGLTLPTLSPPTILDVGRRNVTLGWLSGFLVKAGDSTAYGYNITWHRGHSREVAGWKQVSHEQVEVQHAYDDYHVHDLTYSLVDELEPDVSYTFRIMVYYGETSSPSSASSRIVHTPALSAPSRMESPPVLWRRPSKQDKGKLTGTKLSIVASPPVDDGGADVKGFIVQRRHVQEEMHDDWVTLGSFPIHWVDHVVSDDGATEHRLAFELDHLLPNCDYEFRIAAYNKIGVAAPGTGSRLRTNPVSRAGEEVVGGSGHRSMPLHHFRELDEDFHTDSAAEVREHLKALHSSTFFEVHGPVVTLSDLLQTVTLEKPGTGLTLPVWVSHWSPKAYKVTAEVIVTDPPMGDLSEPNKLPSTRTPLHNAATVQHRIALMERGGVPLVHKAALAQDAGALAVIVTDDGKCTEFDQLCCPGADKKFGDGFAKLDLAAPWEKIRIPVVLMLRADADKLLENIRLVRGTSLSSEL
;
A
#
# COMPACT_ATOMS: atom_id res chain seq x y z
N GLU A 1 -35.75 38.91 -18.72
CA GLU A 1 -36.44 38.65 -17.43
C GLU A 1 -35.77 37.49 -16.72
N LYS A 2 -34.69 37.75 -15.96
CA LYS A 2 -33.97 36.71 -15.21
C LYS A 2 -33.62 37.27 -13.84
N GLY A 3 -34.17 36.64 -12.81
CA GLY A 3 -34.09 37.06 -11.41
C GLY A 3 -32.66 37.06 -10.90
N GLY A 4 -32.24 38.20 -10.37
CA GLY A 4 -31.15 38.28 -9.41
C GLY A 4 -31.62 37.82 -8.02
N PRO A 5 -30.71 37.42 -7.12
CA PRO A 5 -31.06 36.83 -5.84
C PRO A 5 -31.48 37.95 -4.88
N TYR A 6 -32.77 38.19 -4.73
CA TYR A 6 -33.28 38.84 -3.54
C TYR A 6 -33.68 37.72 -2.56
N PRO A 7 -32.95 37.49 -1.46
CA PRO A 7 -33.46 36.63 -0.41
C PRO A 7 -34.59 37.39 0.28
N HIS A 8 -35.80 37.14 -0.21
CA HIS A 8 -37.08 37.77 0.14
C HIS A 8 -37.24 39.25 -0.31
N PRO A 9 -38.40 39.63 -0.90
CA PRO A 9 -38.76 41.03 -1.05
C PRO A 9 -38.80 41.68 0.34
N PRO A 10 -38.50 42.99 0.46
CA PRO A 10 -38.55 43.68 1.74
C PRO A 10 -39.91 43.48 2.39
N ALA A 11 -39.91 42.96 3.61
CA ALA A 11 -41.15 42.81 4.36
C ALA A 11 -41.50 44.16 4.99
N LEU A 12 -42.69 44.67 4.67
CA LEU A 12 -43.24 45.87 5.28
C LEU A 12 -43.77 45.53 6.67
N MET A 13 -43.26 46.20 7.70
CA MET A 13 -43.74 46.07 9.07
C MET A 13 -44.37 47.40 9.49
N GLN A 14 -45.60 47.35 10.02
CA GLN A 14 -46.29 48.51 10.57
C GLN A 14 -46.51 48.31 12.07
N LEU A 15 -45.94 49.20 12.87
CA LEU A 15 -46.10 49.22 14.33
C LEU A 15 -47.21 50.21 14.68
N LEU A 16 -48.19 49.73 15.45
CA LEU A 16 -49.30 50.57 15.92
C LEU A 16 -48.87 51.41 17.13
N PRO A 17 -49.38 52.65 17.28
CA PRO A 17 -49.09 53.49 18.43
C PRO A 17 -49.60 52.83 19.73
N ASP A 18 -48.85 52.99 20.82
CA ASP A 18 -49.12 52.43 22.16
C ASP A 18 -49.27 50.90 22.25
N SER A 19 -48.74 50.15 21.27
CA SER A 19 -48.63 48.68 21.37
C SER A 19 -47.59 48.27 22.43
N GLU A 20 -47.88 47.20 23.18
CA GLU A 20 -46.88 46.56 24.04
C GLU A 20 -45.64 46.17 23.21
N PRO A 21 -44.42 46.23 23.79
CA PRO A 21 -43.20 45.81 23.10
C PRO A 21 -43.33 44.36 22.65
N THR A 22 -43.73 44.16 21.39
CA THR A 22 -43.84 42.84 20.80
C THR A 22 -42.44 42.37 20.41
N PRO A 23 -41.98 41.20 20.89
CA PRO A 23 -40.80 40.53 20.34
C PRO A 23 -41.18 40.07 18.92
N LEU A 24 -41.06 40.97 17.96
CA LEU A 24 -41.33 40.66 16.57
C LEU A 24 -40.31 39.65 16.09
N SER A 25 -40.73 38.76 15.19
CA SER A 25 -39.87 37.89 14.40
C SER A 25 -39.04 38.71 13.39
N ALA A 26 -38.38 39.77 13.85
CA ALA A 26 -37.40 40.54 13.11
C ALA A 26 -36.14 39.72 12.81
N VAL A 27 -36.01 38.52 13.40
CA VAL A 27 -34.96 37.55 13.09
C VAL A 27 -35.07 37.12 11.62
N CYS A 28 -33.97 37.23 10.89
CA CYS A 28 -33.86 36.69 9.54
C CYS A 28 -33.64 35.16 9.61
N PRO A 29 -34.33 34.37 8.78
CA PRO A 29 -34.21 32.92 8.84
C PRO A 29 -32.84 32.44 8.34
N ALA A 30 -32.53 31.19 8.64
CA ALA A 30 -31.41 30.45 8.05
C ALA A 30 -30.05 31.17 8.12
N GLY A 31 -29.71 31.74 9.26
CA GLY A 31 -28.37 32.31 9.53
C GLY A 31 -28.09 33.66 8.87
N MET A 32 -29.09 34.31 8.25
CA MET A 32 -28.94 35.61 7.59
C MET A 32 -28.93 36.79 8.57
N ASN A 33 -28.31 37.89 8.18
CA ASN A 33 -28.30 39.17 8.89
C ASN A 33 -29.54 39.96 8.48
N GLY A 34 -30.03 40.82 9.37
CA GLY A 34 -31.18 41.69 9.13
C GLY A 34 -30.81 43.16 9.05
N VAL A 35 -31.54 43.93 8.24
CA VAL A 35 -31.56 45.39 8.33
C VAL A 35 -33.01 45.84 8.44
N LEU A 36 -33.28 46.73 9.39
CA LEU A 36 -34.54 47.45 9.50
C LEU A 36 -34.34 48.90 9.09
N GLU A 37 -35.10 49.36 8.10
CA GLU A 37 -35.08 50.76 7.64
C GLU A 37 -36.37 51.47 8.04
N LEU A 38 -36.23 52.63 8.71
CA LEU A 38 -37.37 53.45 9.11
C LEU A 38 -37.95 54.22 7.90
N ALA A 39 -39.13 53.81 7.46
CA ALA A 39 -39.86 54.42 6.35
C ALA A 39 -40.87 55.49 6.78
N GLY A 40 -41.20 55.57 8.07
CA GLY A 40 -42.07 56.60 8.63
C GLY A 40 -42.35 56.41 10.12
N GLY A 41 -42.64 57.49 10.84
CA GLY A 41 -42.88 57.48 12.29
C GLY A 41 -41.59 57.52 13.13
N GLN A 42 -41.70 57.24 14.42
CA GLN A 42 -40.57 57.14 15.35
C GLN A 42 -40.65 55.80 16.10
N ILE A 43 -39.50 55.21 16.40
CA ILE A 43 -39.42 53.94 17.13
C ILE A 43 -38.38 54.00 18.25
N GLU A 44 -38.65 53.26 19.31
CA GLU A 44 -37.69 52.81 20.31
C GLU A 44 -37.42 51.32 20.12
N PHE A 45 -36.17 50.91 20.34
CA PHE A 45 -35.75 49.52 20.21
C PHE A 45 -34.90 49.05 21.38
N MET A 46 -34.99 47.76 21.66
CA MET A 46 -34.10 47.02 22.57
C MET A 46 -33.65 45.74 21.86
N ALA A 47 -32.35 45.57 21.69
CA ALA A 47 -31.73 44.40 21.08
C ALA A 47 -30.99 43.57 22.13
N PHE A 48 -31.11 42.26 22.01
CA PHE A 48 -30.60 41.25 22.92
C PHE A 48 -29.77 40.23 22.14
N ASP A 49 -28.67 39.74 22.71
CA ASP A 49 -28.02 38.53 22.23
C ASP A 49 -28.90 37.33 22.57
N SER A 50 -29.12 36.45 21.59
CA SER A 50 -29.88 35.21 21.77
C SER A 50 -29.12 34.16 22.60
N ASN A 51 -27.80 34.29 22.76
CA ASN A 51 -26.95 33.34 23.48
C ASN A 51 -26.76 33.68 24.98
N THR A 52 -27.11 34.90 25.42
CA THR A 52 -27.05 35.31 26.84
C THR A 52 -28.33 34.85 27.56
N GLN A 53 -28.30 33.65 28.14
CA GLN A 53 -29.45 33.14 28.89
C GLN A 53 -29.67 33.95 30.17
N GLY A 54 -30.75 34.74 30.23
CA GLY A 54 -31.06 35.53 31.42
C GLY A 54 -32.34 36.35 31.42
N ALA A 55 -33.05 36.54 30.30
CA ALA A 55 -34.48 36.72 30.41
C ALA A 55 -35.08 35.32 30.46
N ALA A 56 -35.87 35.02 31.50
CA ALA A 56 -36.97 34.09 31.33
C ALA A 56 -37.61 34.39 29.95
N LEU A 57 -37.58 33.46 29.02
CA LEU A 57 -37.84 32.05 29.26
C LEU A 57 -36.60 31.21 29.62
N ALA A 58 -36.74 30.55 30.78
CA ALA A 58 -35.93 29.46 31.30
C ALA A 58 -35.48 28.40 30.25
N PRO A 59 -34.53 27.48 30.58
CA PRO A 59 -33.47 27.59 31.60
C PRO A 59 -32.06 27.06 31.18
N HIS A 60 -31.04 27.75 31.70
CA HIS A 60 -29.73 27.29 32.24
C HIS A 60 -28.80 26.33 31.46
N PHE A 61 -27.60 26.82 31.08
CA PHE A 61 -26.25 26.58 31.68
C PHE A 61 -25.15 26.91 30.65
N ALA A 62 -24.20 27.80 30.97
CA ALA A 62 -22.77 27.64 30.59
C ALA A 62 -21.86 28.72 31.21
N SER A 63 -20.64 28.29 31.57
CA SER A 63 -19.51 29.09 32.02
C SER A 63 -18.63 29.59 30.85
N LYS A 64 -18.29 30.89 30.90
CA LYS A 64 -17.12 31.65 30.38
C LYS A 64 -16.30 31.13 29.17
N ALA A 65 -16.13 31.98 28.14
CA ALA A 65 -14.86 32.67 27.81
C ALA A 65 -15.00 33.64 26.59
N GLU A 66 -14.60 34.91 26.84
CA GLU A 66 -13.87 35.91 26.02
C GLU A 66 -14.36 36.47 24.65
N GLU A 67 -14.59 37.80 24.66
CA GLU A 67 -14.32 38.92 23.70
C GLU A 67 -14.09 38.63 22.19
N LEU A 68 -14.59 39.42 21.21
CA LEU A 68 -14.48 40.89 21.08
C LEU A 68 -15.47 41.49 20.05
N VAL A 69 -15.79 42.78 20.28
CA VAL A 69 -16.82 43.68 19.71
C VAL A 69 -16.45 44.33 18.36
N GLU A 70 -17.44 44.71 17.52
CA GLU A 70 -17.75 46.13 17.12
C GLU A 70 -18.72 46.23 15.91
N VAL A 71 -19.84 46.97 16.07
CA VAL A 71 -20.57 47.62 14.96
C VAL A 71 -20.95 49.04 15.35
N THR A 72 -20.51 49.99 14.52
CA THR A 72 -20.60 51.45 14.71
C THR A 72 -21.97 51.99 14.28
N PHE A 73 -22.63 52.81 15.12
CA PHE A 73 -23.77 53.66 14.75
C PHE A 73 -23.47 55.13 15.05
N LYS A 74 -23.86 56.03 14.14
CA LYS A 74 -23.59 57.48 14.20
C LYS A 74 -24.38 58.29 15.24
N HIS A 75 -25.06 57.62 16.17
CA HIS A 75 -25.57 58.26 17.40
C HIS A 75 -25.51 57.20 18.52
N GLN A 76 -24.78 57.51 19.58
CA GLN A 76 -24.44 56.56 20.66
C GLN A 76 -25.69 56.06 21.40
N PRO A 77 -25.98 54.75 21.39
CA PRO A 77 -26.82 54.12 22.42
C PRO A 77 -26.04 54.03 23.74
N SER A 78 -26.72 54.15 24.88
CA SER A 78 -26.15 53.89 26.21
C SER A 78 -26.15 52.38 26.48
N TRP A 79 -24.99 51.83 26.85
CA TRP A 79 -24.82 50.42 27.16
C TRP A 79 -24.91 50.17 28.67
N ASP A 80 -25.81 49.26 29.06
CA ASP A 80 -25.86 48.65 30.39
C ASP A 80 -25.88 47.11 30.17
N GLY A 81 -24.72 46.47 30.05
CA GLY A 81 -24.59 45.02 29.87
C GLY A 81 -24.99 44.47 28.48
N ASP A 82 -25.52 43.23 28.44
CA ASP A 82 -25.84 42.41 27.24
C ASP A 82 -27.04 42.91 26.39
N VAL A 83 -27.48 44.16 26.60
CA VAL A 83 -28.68 44.75 25.99
C VAL A 83 -28.33 46.09 25.36
N ALA A 84 -28.63 46.24 24.07
CA ALA A 84 -28.47 47.49 23.34
C ALA A 84 -29.83 48.16 23.14
N SER A 85 -30.02 49.39 23.63
CA SER A 85 -31.28 50.15 23.46
C SER A 85 -31.07 51.50 22.79
N GLY A 86 -32.09 51.98 22.08
CA GLY A 86 -32.01 53.28 21.38
C GLY A 86 -33.31 53.66 20.70
N SER A 87 -33.30 54.81 20.00
CA SER A 87 -34.46 55.31 19.25
C SER A 87 -34.08 55.71 17.83
N LEU A 88 -34.94 55.42 16.86
CA LEU A 88 -34.82 55.89 15.48
C LEU A 88 -35.98 56.83 15.15
N SER A 89 -35.66 58.05 14.73
CA SER A 89 -36.63 59.10 14.44
C SER A 89 -36.46 59.75 13.06
N ALA A 90 -35.29 59.58 12.43
CA ALA A 90 -35.03 60.11 11.10
C ALA A 90 -35.41 59.10 10.02
N LEU A 91 -36.18 59.55 9.02
CA LEU A 91 -36.54 58.75 7.85
C LEU A 91 -35.27 58.25 7.14
N GLY A 92 -35.22 56.96 6.79
CA GLY A 92 -34.06 56.31 6.19
C GLY A 92 -32.98 55.89 7.19
N SER A 93 -33.23 55.98 8.50
CA SER A 93 -32.33 55.40 9.51
C SER A 93 -32.34 53.88 9.45
N LEU A 94 -31.17 53.27 9.59
CA LEU A 94 -30.97 51.82 9.49
C LEU A 94 -30.58 51.24 10.85
N LEU A 95 -31.22 50.13 11.22
CA LEU A 95 -30.82 49.26 12.32
C LEU A 95 -30.34 47.93 11.75
N VAL A 96 -29.05 47.64 11.89
CA VAL A 96 -28.44 46.36 11.46
C VAL A 96 -28.53 45.37 12.62
N LEU A 97 -29.06 44.18 12.33
CA LEU A 97 -29.26 43.09 13.28
C LEU A 97 -28.39 41.90 12.85
N PRO A 98 -27.24 41.67 13.50
CA PRO A 98 -26.44 40.49 13.25
C PRO A 98 -27.20 39.21 13.58
N VAL A 99 -26.86 38.14 12.89
CA VAL A 99 -27.36 36.79 13.20
C VAL A 99 -27.14 36.47 14.69
N GLY A 100 -28.15 35.88 15.34
CA GLY A 100 -28.12 35.58 16.77
C GLY A 100 -28.54 36.73 17.67
N HIS A 101 -29.09 37.82 17.14
CA HIS A 101 -29.65 38.91 17.94
C HIS A 101 -31.17 39.02 17.73
N VAL A 102 -31.90 39.31 18.80
CA VAL A 102 -33.35 39.54 18.80
C VAL A 102 -33.61 41.00 19.12
N VAL A 103 -34.57 41.64 18.44
CA VAL A 103 -34.95 43.02 18.73
C VAL A 103 -36.41 43.13 19.10
N SER A 104 -36.68 43.88 20.17
CA SER A 104 -37.99 44.37 20.56
C SER A 104 -38.15 45.81 20.07
N LEU A 105 -39.28 46.12 19.46
CA LEU A 105 -39.57 47.42 18.84
C LEU A 105 -40.84 48.02 19.42
N ARG A 106 -40.86 49.34 19.60
CA ARG A 106 -42.05 50.10 20.04
C ARG A 106 -42.17 51.37 19.21
N ALA A 107 -43.36 51.65 18.67
CA ALA A 107 -43.63 52.95 18.03
C ALA A 107 -43.79 54.03 19.10
N THR A 108 -43.14 55.17 18.90
CA THR A 108 -43.24 56.34 19.79
C THR A 108 -44.00 57.48 19.11
N GLY A 109 -44.96 58.06 19.83
CA GLY A 109 -45.85 59.12 19.33
C GLY A 109 -47.25 58.64 18.96
N SER A 110 -48.09 59.56 18.45
CA SER A 110 -49.51 59.31 18.13
C SER A 110 -49.76 58.70 16.74
N SER A 111 -48.71 58.32 16.01
CA SER A 111 -48.78 57.77 14.64
C SER A 111 -48.11 56.40 14.55
N SER A 112 -48.59 55.56 13.64
CA SER A 112 -47.96 54.25 13.37
C SER A 112 -46.57 54.42 12.77
N ALA A 113 -45.60 53.62 13.20
CA ALA A 113 -44.29 53.56 12.58
C ALA A 113 -44.24 52.49 11.49
N THR A 114 -43.55 52.77 10.39
CA THR A 114 -43.42 51.86 9.23
C THR A 114 -41.95 51.55 9.02
N LEU A 115 -41.63 50.26 8.90
CA LEU A 115 -40.28 49.74 8.76
C LEU A 115 -40.20 48.78 7.56
N PHE A 116 -39.11 48.84 6.80
CA PHE A 116 -38.75 47.79 5.85
C PHE A 116 -37.75 46.84 6.48
N LYS A 117 -38.01 45.53 6.41
CA LYS A 117 -37.08 44.47 6.81
C LYS A 117 -36.41 43.86 5.59
N TYR A 118 -35.08 43.91 5.57
CA TYR A 118 -34.23 43.24 4.58
C TYR A 118 -33.46 42.11 5.27
N CYS A 119 -33.39 40.95 4.64
CA CYS A 119 -32.46 39.89 5.04
C CYS A 119 -31.34 39.80 4.00
N PHE A 120 -30.12 39.66 4.46
CA PHE A 120 -28.96 39.64 3.57
C PHE A 120 -27.87 38.71 4.08
N VAL A 121 -27.03 38.31 3.13
CA VAL A 121 -25.82 37.54 3.37
C VAL A 121 -24.64 38.42 3.00
N ASP A 122 -23.67 38.52 3.91
CA ASP A 122 -22.37 39.15 3.70
C ASP A 122 -21.26 38.21 4.16
N ALA A 123 -20.01 38.68 4.18
CA ALA A 123 -18.89 37.83 4.54
C ALA A 123 -19.02 37.28 5.97
N SER A 124 -19.56 38.06 6.91
CA SER A 124 -19.64 37.68 8.32
C SER A 124 -20.53 36.47 8.60
N ASN A 125 -21.53 36.22 7.74
CA ASN A 125 -22.52 35.17 7.93
C ASN A 125 -22.67 34.22 6.73
N PHE A 126 -21.88 34.38 5.66
CA PHE A 126 -21.99 33.59 4.42
C PHE A 126 -22.00 32.08 4.68
N ASN A 127 -20.96 31.56 5.34
CA ASN A 127 -20.84 30.14 5.63
C ASN A 127 -21.94 29.64 6.58
N ARG A 128 -22.29 30.45 7.59
CA ARG A 128 -23.39 30.13 8.51
C ARG A 128 -24.75 30.05 7.79
N ALA A 129 -25.02 30.99 6.90
CA ALA A 129 -26.25 31.00 6.11
C ALA A 129 -26.30 29.81 5.15
N LYS A 130 -25.17 29.46 4.53
CA LYS A 130 -25.04 28.28 3.67
C LYS A 130 -25.33 26.98 4.41
N GLU A 131 -24.76 26.77 5.59
CA GLU A 131 -25.02 25.57 6.41
C GLU A 131 -26.46 25.52 6.92
N ALA A 132 -26.98 26.64 7.43
CA ALA A 132 -28.33 26.70 7.98
C ALA A 132 -29.40 26.49 6.89
N THR A 133 -29.19 27.04 5.69
CA THR A 133 -30.07 26.80 4.55
C THR A 133 -30.00 25.36 4.06
N ALA A 134 -28.81 24.74 4.02
CA ALA A 134 -28.65 23.33 3.68
C ALA A 134 -29.40 22.39 4.63
N LEU A 135 -29.30 22.64 5.94
CA LEU A 135 -30.06 21.86 6.93
C LEU A 135 -31.58 22.07 6.78
N ARG A 136 -32.02 23.33 6.62
CA ARG A 136 -33.44 23.67 6.55
C ARG A 136 -34.10 23.21 5.24
N ALA A 137 -33.35 23.12 4.14
CA ALA A 137 -33.81 22.62 2.85
C ALA A 137 -34.35 21.18 2.88
N HIS A 138 -33.96 20.38 3.88
CA HIS A 138 -34.52 19.04 4.10
C HIS A 138 -35.99 19.08 4.54
N VAL A 139 -36.40 20.12 5.25
CA VAL A 139 -37.75 20.25 5.85
C VAL A 139 -38.60 21.26 5.08
N ASP A 140 -37.99 22.32 4.56
CA ASP A 140 -38.65 23.43 3.88
C ASP A 140 -38.30 23.46 2.39
N PRO A 141 -39.26 23.13 1.49
CA PRO A 141 -39.06 23.16 0.04
C PRO A 141 -38.67 24.54 -0.50
N GLU A 142 -39.14 25.63 0.13
CA GLU A 142 -38.85 27.01 -0.32
C GLU A 142 -37.37 27.36 -0.08
N THR A 143 -36.76 26.78 0.95
CA THR A 143 -35.33 26.99 1.28
C THR A 143 -34.37 26.19 0.38
N ARG A 144 -34.85 25.18 -0.38
CA ARG A 144 -34.00 24.36 -1.27
C ARG A 144 -33.34 25.15 -2.40
N GLY A 145 -34.08 26.07 -3.02
CA GLY A 145 -33.54 26.90 -4.09
C GLY A 145 -32.41 27.80 -3.60
N MET A 146 -32.58 28.38 -2.42
CA MET A 146 -31.56 29.21 -1.78
C MET A 146 -30.33 28.40 -1.36
N SER A 147 -30.53 27.20 -0.78
CA SER A 147 -29.43 26.30 -0.46
C SER A 147 -28.63 25.88 -1.71
N SER A 148 -29.32 25.51 -2.80
CA SER A 148 -28.68 25.16 -4.07
C SER A 148 -27.91 26.34 -4.68
N PHE A 149 -28.43 27.56 -4.55
CA PHE A 149 -27.78 28.76 -5.04
C PHE A 149 -26.50 29.07 -4.24
N LEU A 150 -26.58 29.09 -2.90
CA LEU A 150 -25.43 29.34 -2.02
C LEU A 150 -24.36 28.22 -2.07
N ALA A 151 -24.77 27.01 -2.46
CA ALA A 151 -23.87 25.87 -2.67
C ALA A 151 -23.26 25.78 -4.08
N SER A 152 -23.71 26.60 -5.02
CA SER A 152 -23.23 26.56 -6.41
C SER A 152 -21.74 26.90 -6.49
N LEU A 153 -20.98 26.10 -7.23
CA LEU A 153 -19.58 26.39 -7.56
C LEU A 153 -19.43 27.62 -8.47
N LEU A 154 -20.52 28.02 -9.14
CA LEU A 154 -20.55 29.19 -10.04
C LEU A 154 -20.95 30.48 -9.31
N LEU A 155 -21.24 30.43 -8.01
CA LEU A 155 -21.57 31.62 -7.25
C LEU A 155 -20.32 32.48 -7.07
N ASP A 156 -20.38 33.72 -7.55
CA ASP A 156 -19.36 34.71 -7.25
C ASP A 156 -19.40 35.05 -5.75
N THR A 157 -18.39 34.56 -5.03
CA THR A 157 -18.21 34.78 -3.58
C THR A 157 -17.37 36.02 -3.30
N THR A 158 -16.98 36.79 -4.32
CA THR A 158 -16.24 38.03 -4.10
C THR A 158 -17.13 39.06 -3.43
N MET A 159 -16.69 39.54 -2.27
CA MET A 159 -17.40 40.57 -1.52
C MET A 159 -16.51 41.80 -1.36
N GLN A 160 -17.13 42.97 -1.45
CA GLN A 160 -16.45 44.25 -1.25
C GLN A 160 -16.92 44.90 0.04
N ARG A 161 -15.99 45.50 0.78
CA ARG A 161 -16.32 46.28 1.98
C ARG A 161 -17.22 47.45 1.58
N VAL A 162 -18.29 47.65 2.35
CA VAL A 162 -19.11 48.86 2.24
C VAL A 162 -18.35 50.02 2.92
N PRO A 163 -18.05 51.12 2.20
CA PRO A 163 -17.49 52.32 2.83
C PRO A 163 -18.47 52.85 3.89
N PRO A 164 -18.01 53.37 5.03
CA PRO A 164 -18.90 53.91 6.06
C PRO A 164 -19.85 54.97 5.49
N SER A 165 -21.11 54.91 5.94
CA SER A 165 -22.34 55.48 5.36
C SER A 165 -22.38 57.00 5.13
N ALA A 166 -21.31 57.74 5.42
CA ALA A 166 -21.23 59.18 5.15
C ALA A 166 -21.01 59.50 3.66
N ALA A 167 -20.60 58.53 2.84
CA ALA A 167 -20.02 58.79 1.53
C ALA A 167 -20.82 58.25 0.33
N LEU A 168 -21.92 57.51 0.53
CA LEU A 168 -22.67 56.85 -0.56
C LEU A 168 -24.20 56.99 -0.41
N PRO A 169 -24.92 57.55 -1.41
CA PRO A 169 -26.38 57.51 -1.46
C PRO A 169 -26.93 56.08 -1.57
N TRP A 170 -28.14 55.83 -1.05
CA TRP A 170 -28.79 54.50 -1.10
C TRP A 170 -28.84 53.88 -2.50
N ALA A 171 -29.08 54.68 -3.54
CA ALA A 171 -29.07 54.20 -4.93
C ALA A 171 -27.71 53.60 -5.37
N ALA A 172 -26.59 54.11 -4.83
CA ALA A 172 -25.25 53.55 -5.04
C ALA A 172 -24.95 52.39 -4.08
N HIS A 173 -25.64 52.34 -2.94
CA HIS A 173 -25.57 51.21 -2.00
C HIS A 173 -26.23 49.95 -2.58
N SER A 174 -27.34 50.09 -3.32
CA SER A 174 -28.15 49.02 -3.91
C SER A 174 -27.71 48.58 -5.32
N SER A 175 -26.73 49.23 -5.96
CA SER A 175 -26.25 48.86 -7.30
C SER A 175 -25.12 47.82 -7.24
N TRP A 176 -25.26 46.71 -7.98
CA TRP A 176 -24.22 45.69 -8.17
C TRP A 176 -24.02 45.35 -9.66
N PRO A 177 -22.77 45.20 -10.16
CA PRO A 177 -21.50 45.45 -9.49
C PRO A 177 -21.33 46.93 -9.12
N ARG A 178 -20.70 47.23 -7.97
CA ARG A 178 -20.39 48.62 -7.61
C ARG A 178 -19.32 49.16 -8.54
N ASN A 179 -19.48 50.41 -8.98
CA ASN A 179 -18.45 51.08 -9.75
C ASN A 179 -17.21 51.31 -8.86
N GLU A 180 -16.10 50.64 -9.16
CA GLU A 180 -14.87 50.69 -8.36
C GLU A 180 -14.40 52.13 -8.12
N ALA A 181 -14.53 53.01 -9.11
CA ALA A 181 -14.17 54.43 -8.98
C ALA A 181 -14.98 55.17 -7.90
N VAL A 182 -16.21 54.73 -7.62
CA VAL A 182 -17.11 55.31 -6.62
C VAL A 182 -16.81 54.76 -5.22
N SER A 183 -16.47 53.46 -5.10
CA SER A 183 -16.01 52.86 -3.84
C SER A 183 -14.66 53.41 -3.37
N GLU A 184 -13.74 53.64 -4.30
CA GLU A 184 -12.41 54.20 -4.00
C GLU A 184 -12.47 55.67 -3.56
N THR A 185 -13.34 56.46 -4.19
CA THR A 185 -13.53 57.88 -3.84
C THR A 185 -14.29 58.08 -2.53
N ALA A 186 -15.20 57.18 -2.19
CA ALA A 186 -15.90 57.16 -0.90
C ALA A 186 -14.94 56.85 0.26
N SER A 187 -14.04 55.88 0.07
CA SER A 187 -13.02 55.50 1.06
C SER A 187 -11.95 56.58 1.29
N ALA A 188 -11.70 57.44 0.30
CA ALA A 188 -10.70 58.51 0.38
C ALA A 188 -11.19 59.80 1.09
N LYS A 189 -12.49 59.93 1.40
CA LYS A 189 -13.10 61.14 1.97
C LYS A 189 -13.09 61.21 3.50
N GLU A 190 -12.57 60.20 4.19
CA GLU A 190 -12.75 60.07 5.64
C GLU A 190 -11.86 60.99 6.50
N ASP A 191 -10.71 61.48 6.02
CA ASP A 191 -9.76 62.21 6.89
C ASP A 191 -9.51 63.69 6.55
N GLY A 192 -10.50 64.38 5.97
CA GLY A 192 -10.46 65.83 5.76
C GLY A 192 -11.29 66.60 6.78
N SER A 193 -10.71 66.93 7.94
CA SER A 193 -11.30 67.86 8.92
C SER A 193 -11.73 69.19 8.25
N SER A 194 -12.93 69.64 8.63
CA SER A 194 -13.64 70.85 8.23
C SER A 194 -12.79 72.03 7.72
N THR A 195 -13.08 72.52 6.52
CA THR A 195 -13.34 73.96 6.22
C THR A 195 -13.77 74.15 4.76
N ALA A 196 -14.57 75.20 4.55
CA ALA A 196 -15.26 75.62 3.32
C ALA A 196 -14.39 75.62 2.03
N PRO A 197 -15.01 75.54 0.83
CA PRO A 197 -14.28 75.39 -0.42
C PRO A 197 -13.57 76.69 -0.78
N LYS A 198 -12.23 76.68 -0.78
CA LYS A 198 -11.44 77.71 -1.46
C LYS A 198 -11.01 77.20 -2.83
N THR A 199 -11.47 77.94 -3.83
CA THR A 199 -11.04 77.89 -5.22
C THR A 199 -9.51 77.98 -5.31
N GLY A 200 -8.86 76.96 -5.88
CA GLY A 200 -7.42 77.00 -6.12
C GLY A 200 -6.89 75.72 -6.73
N ARG A 201 -6.50 75.79 -8.01
CA ARG A 201 -5.78 74.75 -8.76
C ARG A 201 -4.66 74.10 -7.94
N SER A 202 -4.73 72.80 -7.72
CA SER A 202 -3.54 71.93 -7.70
C SER A 202 -3.92 70.49 -8.01
N ARG A 203 -3.53 70.04 -9.20
CA ARG A 203 -3.46 68.62 -9.56
C ARG A 203 -2.28 68.01 -8.80
N ARG A 204 -2.53 67.44 -7.62
CA ARG A 204 -1.62 66.46 -7.00
C ARG A 204 -2.46 65.26 -6.62
N GLY A 205 -2.21 64.14 -7.30
CA GLY A 205 -2.90 62.87 -7.05
C GLY A 205 -2.78 62.49 -5.59
N ASN A 206 -3.93 62.19 -4.99
CA ASN A 206 -4.07 61.79 -3.61
C ASN A 206 -3.35 60.44 -3.42
N ARG A 207 -2.11 60.45 -2.92
CA ARG A 207 -1.39 59.21 -2.58
C ARG A 207 -2.06 58.62 -1.34
N ARG A 208 -2.71 57.46 -1.50
CA ARG A 208 -3.30 56.66 -0.41
C ARG A 208 -2.25 56.46 0.70
N SER A 209 -2.62 56.67 1.95
CA SER A 209 -1.72 56.49 3.09
C SER A 209 -1.35 55.02 3.23
N GLN A 210 -0.12 54.72 3.64
CA GLN A 210 0.33 53.35 3.91
C GLN A 210 -0.55 52.65 4.96
N LYS A 211 -1.11 53.40 5.93
CA LYS A 211 -2.05 52.90 6.93
C LYS A 211 -3.38 52.47 6.30
N ASP A 212 -3.89 53.24 5.35
CA ASP A 212 -5.13 52.94 4.63
C ASP A 212 -4.95 51.68 3.80
N TRP A 213 -3.82 51.57 3.11
CA TRP A 213 -3.47 50.38 2.35
C TRP A 213 -3.35 49.14 3.25
N GLN A 214 -2.73 49.25 4.43
CA GLN A 214 -2.66 48.15 5.40
C GLN A 214 -4.04 47.77 5.96
N ALA A 215 -4.94 48.74 6.18
CA ALA A 215 -6.29 48.47 6.64
C ALA A 215 -7.15 47.81 5.55
N GLU A 216 -7.12 48.32 4.33
CA GLU A 216 -7.83 47.77 3.16
C GLU A 216 -7.35 46.34 2.86
N THR A 217 -6.04 46.13 2.92
CA THR A 217 -5.43 44.81 2.79
C THR A 217 -5.98 43.88 3.87
N ARG A 218 -5.83 44.19 5.17
CA ARG A 218 -6.36 43.37 6.28
C ARG A 218 -7.84 43.01 6.12
N TRP A 219 -8.68 43.95 5.68
CA TRP A 219 -10.08 43.70 5.42
C TRP A 219 -10.31 42.74 4.24
N LYS A 220 -9.54 42.89 3.16
CA LYS A 220 -9.58 41.96 2.02
C LYS A 220 -9.26 40.52 2.46
N TRP A 221 -8.23 40.33 3.29
CA TRP A 221 -7.88 39.01 3.85
C TRP A 221 -8.99 38.43 4.72
N ARG A 222 -9.55 39.27 5.59
CA ARG A 222 -10.66 38.85 6.47
C ARG A 222 -11.89 38.43 5.66
N VAL A 223 -12.23 39.17 4.61
CA VAL A 223 -13.35 38.82 3.72
C VAL A 223 -13.10 37.48 3.03
N ILE A 224 -11.91 37.28 2.42
CA ILE A 224 -11.56 36.02 1.73
C ILE A 224 -11.69 34.83 2.69
N GLY A 225 -11.11 34.94 3.89
CA GLY A 225 -11.17 33.86 4.89
C GLY A 225 -12.60 33.52 5.32
N LEU A 226 -13.50 34.51 5.38
CA LEU A 226 -14.89 34.32 5.75
C LEU A 226 -15.78 33.83 4.59
N THR A 227 -15.34 33.96 3.35
CA THR A 227 -16.10 33.56 2.14
C THR A 227 -15.50 32.36 1.40
N LEU A 228 -14.54 31.65 2.01
CA LEU A 228 -13.97 30.42 1.43
C LEU A 228 -15.07 29.41 1.08
N PRO A 229 -15.04 28.80 -0.11
CA PRO A 229 -16.11 27.91 -0.55
C PRO A 229 -16.06 26.57 0.18
N THR A 230 -17.23 26.01 0.46
CA THR A 230 -17.36 24.60 0.83
C THR A 230 -17.19 23.74 -0.41
N LEU A 231 -16.28 22.77 -0.37
CA LEU A 231 -16.01 21.86 -1.48
C LEU A 231 -17.06 20.76 -1.60
N SER A 232 -17.12 20.13 -2.78
CA SER A 232 -17.90 18.91 -2.98
C SER A 232 -17.29 17.74 -2.19
N PRO A 233 -18.09 16.73 -1.79
CA PRO A 233 -17.55 15.53 -1.16
C PRO A 233 -16.50 14.88 -2.08
N PRO A 234 -15.32 14.50 -1.55
CA PRO A 234 -14.28 13.91 -2.38
C PRO A 234 -14.71 12.54 -2.91
N THR A 235 -14.36 12.31 -4.17
CA THR A 235 -14.55 11.04 -4.86
C THR A 235 -13.35 10.13 -4.64
N ILE A 236 -13.61 8.83 -4.48
CA ILE A 236 -12.55 7.83 -4.30
C ILE A 236 -12.22 7.25 -5.67
N LEU A 237 -11.02 7.55 -6.17
CA LEU A 237 -10.54 7.14 -7.47
C LEU A 237 -9.83 5.78 -7.41
N ASP A 238 -8.95 5.59 -6.43
CA ASP A 238 -8.19 4.35 -6.22
C ASP A 238 -7.93 4.10 -4.72
N VAL A 239 -7.76 2.83 -4.35
CA VAL A 239 -7.65 2.38 -2.95
C VAL A 239 -6.59 1.30 -2.84
N GLY A 240 -5.51 1.62 -2.13
CA GLY A 240 -4.52 0.68 -1.68
C GLY A 240 -4.79 0.19 -0.25
N ARG A 241 -3.91 -0.68 0.26
CA ARG A 241 -3.97 -1.18 1.64
C ARG A 241 -3.72 -0.07 2.67
N ARG A 242 -2.86 0.89 2.34
CA ARG A 242 -2.49 2.02 3.21
C ARG A 242 -2.61 3.37 2.50
N ASN A 243 -3.24 3.35 1.33
CA ASN A 243 -3.17 4.42 0.34
C ASN A 243 -4.57 4.68 -0.20
N VAL A 244 -4.85 5.92 -0.56
CA VAL A 244 -6.08 6.27 -1.26
C VAL A 244 -5.84 7.45 -2.18
N THR A 245 -6.40 7.39 -3.38
CA THR A 245 -6.39 8.49 -4.33
C THR A 245 -7.75 9.17 -4.32
N LEU A 246 -7.77 10.45 -3.96
CA LEU A 246 -8.97 11.27 -3.85
C LEU A 246 -9.05 12.24 -5.03
N GLY A 247 -10.26 12.48 -5.53
CA GLY A 247 -10.55 13.48 -6.54
C GLY A 247 -11.66 14.44 -6.11
N TRP A 248 -11.50 15.74 -6.32
CA TRP A 248 -12.51 16.75 -5.99
C TRP A 248 -12.46 17.96 -6.91
N LEU A 249 -13.58 18.69 -6.95
CA LEU A 249 -13.67 19.95 -7.69
C LEU A 249 -13.39 21.13 -6.75
N SER A 250 -12.55 22.06 -7.19
CA SER A 250 -12.29 23.31 -6.48
C SER A 250 -12.50 24.52 -7.39
N GLY A 251 -13.40 25.42 -6.99
CA GLY A 251 -13.59 26.73 -7.62
C GLY A 251 -12.76 27.85 -6.97
N PHE A 252 -11.91 27.53 -5.98
CA PHE A 252 -11.12 28.55 -5.29
C PHE A 252 -9.80 28.78 -6.01
N LEU A 253 -9.60 30.01 -6.50
CA LEU A 253 -8.36 30.47 -7.13
C LEU A 253 -7.86 31.72 -6.45
N VAL A 254 -6.58 31.70 -6.09
CA VAL A 254 -5.89 32.87 -5.56
C VAL A 254 -5.65 33.87 -6.68
N LYS A 255 -5.87 35.16 -6.40
CA LYS A 255 -5.72 36.24 -7.39
C LYS A 255 -4.24 36.41 -7.76
N ALA A 256 -3.98 36.80 -9.01
CA ALA A 256 -2.63 37.08 -9.48
C ALA A 256 -1.92 38.13 -8.58
N GLY A 257 -0.72 37.79 -8.11
CA GLY A 257 0.09 38.66 -7.23
C GLY A 257 -0.17 38.49 -5.74
N ASP A 258 -1.04 37.58 -5.34
CA ASP A 258 -1.24 37.19 -3.94
C ASP A 258 -0.33 36.00 -3.58
N SER A 259 0.56 36.20 -2.61
CA SER A 259 1.55 35.21 -2.17
C SER A 259 1.10 34.39 -0.96
N THR A 260 -0.20 34.40 -0.64
CA THR A 260 -0.75 33.62 0.47
C THR A 260 -0.61 32.14 0.23
N ALA A 261 -0.08 31.42 1.22
CA ALA A 261 -0.13 29.97 1.21
C ALA A 261 -1.58 29.48 1.28
N TYR A 262 -1.97 28.64 0.32
CA TYR A 262 -3.28 28.02 0.28
C TYR A 262 -3.19 26.57 -0.21
N GLY A 263 -4.23 25.81 0.08
CA GLY A 263 -4.30 24.40 -0.29
C GLY A 263 -5.49 23.74 0.37
N TYR A 264 -5.32 22.46 0.70
CA TYR A 264 -6.39 21.59 1.13
C TYR A 264 -6.03 20.81 2.38
N ASN A 265 -6.96 20.77 3.32
CA ASN A 265 -6.90 19.92 4.50
C ASN A 265 -7.83 18.73 4.28
N ILE A 266 -7.24 17.54 4.22
CA ILE A 266 -7.93 16.27 4.02
C ILE A 266 -8.01 15.59 5.39
N THR A 267 -9.21 15.22 5.82
CA THR A 267 -9.45 14.53 7.09
C THR A 267 -10.15 13.21 6.83
N TRP A 268 -9.79 12.15 7.54
CA TRP A 268 -10.44 10.86 7.43
C TRP A 268 -10.93 10.32 8.77
N HIS A 269 -12.01 9.54 8.71
CA HIS A 269 -12.69 8.95 9.85
C HIS A 269 -12.86 7.45 9.63
N ARG A 270 -12.77 6.65 10.70
CA ARG A 270 -13.06 5.21 10.61
C ARG A 270 -14.57 5.00 10.48
N GLY A 271 -15.00 4.41 9.35
CA GLY A 271 -16.39 4.19 8.99
C GLY A 271 -17.21 5.48 9.04
N HIS A 272 -18.22 5.50 9.93
CA HIS A 272 -19.06 6.67 10.20
C HIS A 272 -18.72 7.39 11.51
N SER A 273 -17.57 7.10 12.11
CA SER A 273 -17.17 7.75 13.35
C SER A 273 -17.11 9.26 13.18
N ARG A 274 -17.48 10.00 14.23
CA ARG A 274 -17.29 11.46 14.28
C ARG A 274 -15.88 11.85 14.67
N GLU A 275 -15.13 10.92 15.25
CA GLU A 275 -13.73 11.13 15.64
C GLU A 275 -12.83 11.11 14.40
N VAL A 276 -11.99 12.12 14.28
CA VAL A 276 -10.99 12.22 13.21
C VAL A 276 -9.92 11.18 13.49
N ALA A 277 -9.77 10.22 12.58
CA ALA A 277 -8.74 9.20 12.67
C ALA A 277 -7.37 9.75 12.24
N GLY A 278 -7.36 10.68 11.28
CA GLY A 278 -6.15 11.38 10.85
C GLY A 278 -6.47 12.52 9.89
N TRP A 279 -5.45 13.32 9.60
CA TRP A 279 -5.56 14.45 8.70
C TRP A 279 -4.23 14.74 7.99
N LYS A 280 -4.32 15.36 6.81
CA LYS A 280 -3.18 15.79 6.01
C LYS A 280 -3.46 17.16 5.42
N GLN A 281 -2.51 18.08 5.59
CA GLN A 281 -2.51 19.36 4.90
C GLN A 281 -1.61 19.29 3.67
N VAL A 282 -2.14 19.75 2.54
CA VAL A 282 -1.53 19.64 1.22
C VAL A 282 -1.58 21.02 0.56
N SER A 283 -0.43 21.56 0.15
CA SER A 283 -0.42 22.84 -0.57
C SER A 283 -1.01 22.67 -1.97
N HIS A 284 -1.55 23.74 -2.55
CA HIS A 284 -2.11 23.66 -3.90
C HIS A 284 -1.09 23.16 -4.94
N GLU A 285 0.19 23.49 -4.78
CA GLU A 285 1.29 23.05 -5.66
C GLU A 285 1.55 21.54 -5.61
N GLN A 286 1.13 20.86 -4.54
CA GLN A 286 1.29 19.41 -4.37
C GLN A 286 0.10 18.61 -4.92
N VAL A 287 -0.96 19.28 -5.37
CA VAL A 287 -2.16 18.65 -5.91
C VAL A 287 -2.08 18.62 -7.43
N GLU A 288 -2.46 17.50 -8.02
CA GLU A 288 -2.46 17.34 -9.47
C GLU A 288 -3.76 17.91 -10.06
N VAL A 289 -3.64 18.73 -11.10
CA VAL A 289 -4.80 19.23 -11.86
C VAL A 289 -5.07 18.26 -13.00
N GLN A 290 -6.18 17.52 -12.92
CA GLN A 290 -6.60 16.65 -14.02
C GLN A 290 -7.19 17.45 -15.18
N HIS A 291 -8.11 18.36 -14.87
CA HIS A 291 -8.78 19.21 -15.85
C HIS A 291 -9.03 20.60 -15.27
N ALA A 292 -8.79 21.64 -16.07
CA ALA A 292 -9.14 23.01 -15.74
C ALA A 292 -10.31 23.45 -16.64
N TYR A 293 -11.42 23.84 -16.03
CA TYR A 293 -12.58 24.40 -16.72
C TYR A 293 -12.50 25.93 -16.65
N ASP A 294 -11.65 26.51 -17.50
CA ASP A 294 -11.34 27.94 -17.48
C ASP A 294 -12.58 28.84 -17.59
N ASP A 295 -13.56 28.44 -18.43
CA ASP A 295 -14.84 29.14 -18.61
C ASP A 295 -15.65 29.28 -17.31
N TYR A 296 -15.40 28.41 -16.34
CA TYR A 296 -16.12 28.34 -15.06
C TYR A 296 -15.20 28.55 -13.84
N HIS A 297 -13.89 28.75 -14.04
CA HIS A 297 -12.88 28.85 -13.00
C HIS A 297 -12.89 27.68 -11.98
N VAL A 298 -13.21 26.47 -12.45
CA VAL A 298 -13.23 25.25 -11.63
C VAL A 298 -12.10 24.31 -12.08
N HIS A 299 -11.35 23.79 -11.11
CA HIS A 299 -10.32 22.78 -11.33
C HIS A 299 -10.76 21.43 -10.77
N ASP A 300 -10.55 20.38 -11.55
CA ASP A 300 -10.63 18.99 -11.12
C ASP A 300 -9.26 18.54 -10.61
N LEU A 301 -9.21 18.18 -9.34
CA LEU A 301 -8.00 18.06 -8.56
C LEU A 301 -7.89 16.66 -7.98
N THR A 302 -6.68 16.10 -8.01
CA THR A 302 -6.38 14.79 -7.45
C THR A 302 -5.18 14.78 -6.52
N TYR A 303 -5.29 13.99 -5.45
CA TYR A 303 -4.19 13.78 -4.51
C TYR A 303 -4.25 12.38 -3.90
N SER A 304 -3.07 11.77 -3.77
CA SER A 304 -2.90 10.43 -3.21
C SER A 304 -2.31 10.51 -1.81
N LEU A 305 -3.04 10.01 -0.82
CA LEU A 305 -2.50 9.71 0.50
C LEU A 305 -1.72 8.39 0.38
N VAL A 306 -0.44 8.40 0.70
CA VAL A 306 0.45 7.22 0.59
C VAL A 306 0.95 6.86 1.98
N ASP A 307 0.70 5.62 2.39
CA ASP A 307 1.13 5.05 3.69
C ASP A 307 0.55 5.76 4.94
N GLU A 308 -0.63 6.37 4.81
CA GLU A 308 -1.31 7.12 5.88
C GLU A 308 -2.48 6.34 6.51
N LEU A 309 -2.92 5.25 5.87
CA LEU A 309 -4.08 4.46 6.30
C LEU A 309 -3.67 3.11 6.88
N GLU A 310 -4.55 2.53 7.69
CA GLU A 310 -4.41 1.17 8.18
C GLU A 310 -5.09 0.18 7.20
N PRO A 311 -4.52 -1.02 7.02
CA PRO A 311 -5.13 -2.08 6.23
C PRO A 311 -6.34 -2.68 6.94
N ASP A 312 -7.28 -3.23 6.16
CA ASP A 312 -8.51 -3.89 6.63
C ASP A 312 -9.45 -2.97 7.44
N VAL A 313 -9.48 -1.68 7.10
CA VAL A 313 -10.29 -0.67 7.80
C VAL A 313 -11.15 0.13 6.83
N SER A 314 -12.40 0.37 7.21
CA SER A 314 -13.29 1.26 6.46
C SER A 314 -13.06 2.71 6.84
N TYR A 315 -12.96 3.60 5.84
CA TYR A 315 -12.77 5.04 6.00
C TYR A 315 -13.81 5.86 5.24
N THR A 316 -14.06 7.08 5.73
CA THR A 316 -14.68 8.17 4.99
C THR A 316 -13.79 9.41 5.03
N PHE A 317 -13.81 10.20 3.95
CA PHE A 317 -12.92 11.35 3.76
C PHE A 317 -13.72 12.65 3.65
N ARG A 318 -13.14 13.73 4.15
CA ARG A 318 -13.65 15.10 3.98
C ARG A 318 -12.51 16.02 3.61
N ILE A 319 -12.85 17.13 2.96
CA ILE A 319 -11.88 18.09 2.48
C ILE A 319 -12.34 19.52 2.78
N MET A 320 -11.37 20.38 3.07
CA MET A 320 -11.56 21.81 3.32
C MET A 320 -10.43 22.60 2.66
N VAL A 321 -10.72 23.81 2.21
CA VAL A 321 -9.69 24.74 1.72
C VAL A 321 -9.06 25.43 2.92
N TYR A 322 -7.75 25.59 2.93
CA TYR A 322 -7.09 26.54 3.82
C TYR A 322 -6.48 27.68 3.02
N TYR A 323 -6.49 28.87 3.60
CA TYR A 323 -5.88 30.08 3.03
C TYR A 323 -5.28 30.90 4.18
N GLY A 324 -3.96 30.99 4.23
CA GLY A 324 -3.23 31.53 5.37
C GLY A 324 -3.57 30.76 6.65
N GLU A 325 -4.11 31.48 7.63
CA GLU A 325 -4.53 30.93 8.93
C GLU A 325 -6.02 30.55 8.99
N THR A 326 -6.76 30.77 7.89
CA THR A 326 -8.20 30.53 7.82
C THR A 326 -8.52 29.24 7.07
N SER A 327 -9.62 28.59 7.44
CA SER A 327 -10.10 27.38 6.78
C SER A 327 -11.57 27.48 6.42
N SER A 328 -11.94 26.87 5.29
CA SER A 328 -13.32 26.75 4.87
C SER A 328 -14.08 25.76 5.76
N PRO A 329 -15.42 25.78 5.72
CA PRO A 329 -16.20 24.67 6.25
C PRO A 329 -15.85 23.37 5.50
N SER A 330 -15.97 22.25 6.22
CA SER A 330 -15.65 20.92 5.71
C SER A 330 -16.69 20.47 4.68
N SER A 331 -16.25 19.73 3.66
CA SER A 331 -17.14 19.06 2.72
C SER A 331 -18.02 18.02 3.44
N ALA A 332 -19.07 17.57 2.75
CA ALA A 332 -19.71 16.31 3.13
C ALA A 332 -18.72 15.14 3.05
N SER A 333 -19.00 14.06 3.79
CA SER A 333 -18.20 12.83 3.75
C SER A 333 -18.28 12.17 2.37
N SER A 334 -17.16 11.61 1.92
CA SER A 334 -17.11 10.68 0.79
C SER A 334 -17.98 9.44 1.05
N ARG A 335 -18.17 8.62 0.01
CA ARG A 335 -18.60 7.23 0.21
C ARG A 335 -17.63 6.50 1.13
N ILE A 336 -18.14 5.52 1.87
CA ILE A 336 -17.29 4.61 2.64
C ILE A 336 -16.43 3.81 1.67
N VAL A 337 -15.17 3.64 2.04
CA VAL A 337 -14.25 2.76 1.33
C VAL A 337 -13.50 1.89 2.32
N HIS A 338 -13.25 0.64 1.95
CA HIS A 338 -12.58 -0.32 2.82
C HIS A 338 -11.20 -0.63 2.25
N THR A 339 -10.15 -0.41 3.03
CA THR A 339 -8.78 -0.75 2.64
C THR A 339 -8.62 -2.27 2.65
N PRO A 340 -7.97 -2.88 1.65
CA PRO A 340 -7.74 -4.32 1.67
C PRO A 340 -6.85 -4.74 2.85
N ALA A 341 -7.01 -5.98 3.30
CA ALA A 341 -6.14 -6.57 4.32
C ALA A 341 -4.73 -6.85 3.78
N LEU A 342 -3.76 -6.96 4.70
CA LEU A 342 -2.43 -7.47 4.37
C LEU A 342 -2.51 -8.93 3.94
N SER A 343 -1.71 -9.32 2.95
CA SER A 343 -1.70 -10.68 2.39
C SER A 343 -0.28 -11.16 2.13
N ALA A 344 -0.15 -12.44 1.76
CA ALA A 344 1.05 -12.92 1.08
C ALA A 344 1.28 -12.14 -0.23
N PRO A 345 2.51 -12.12 -0.75
CA PRO A 345 2.78 -11.52 -2.06
C PRO A 345 1.97 -12.22 -3.17
N SER A 346 1.74 -11.51 -4.27
CA SER A 346 1.11 -12.10 -5.44
C SER A 346 1.99 -13.19 -6.05
N ARG A 347 1.35 -14.11 -6.78
CA ARG A 347 2.05 -15.10 -7.60
C ARG A 347 2.97 -14.39 -8.60
N MET A 348 4.18 -14.92 -8.79
CA MET A 348 5.08 -14.44 -9.84
C MET A 348 4.57 -14.89 -11.21
N GLU A 349 4.23 -13.93 -12.06
CA GLU A 349 3.59 -14.20 -13.35
C GLU A 349 4.59 -14.65 -14.41
N SER A 350 5.80 -14.06 -14.42
CA SER A 350 6.83 -14.37 -15.40
C SER A 350 7.56 -15.67 -15.04
N PRO A 351 7.70 -16.62 -16.00
CA PRO A 351 8.49 -17.82 -15.76
C PRO A 351 9.98 -17.46 -15.61
N PRO A 352 10.72 -18.15 -14.73
CA PRO A 352 12.14 -17.90 -14.59
C PRO A 352 12.88 -18.23 -15.89
N VAL A 353 13.88 -17.45 -16.26
CA VAL A 353 14.67 -17.68 -17.48
C VAL A 353 16.15 -17.78 -17.16
N LEU A 354 16.92 -18.43 -18.02
CA LEU A 354 18.37 -18.52 -17.86
C LEU A 354 18.99 -17.11 -17.86
N TRP A 355 19.83 -16.82 -16.87
CA TRP A 355 20.52 -15.54 -16.78
C TRP A 355 21.60 -15.44 -17.86
N ARG A 356 21.40 -14.54 -18.84
CA ARG A 356 22.40 -14.18 -19.85
C ARG A 356 23.12 -12.91 -19.39
N ARG A 357 24.36 -13.06 -18.91
CA ARG A 357 25.17 -11.93 -18.43
C ARG A 357 25.58 -11.00 -19.60
N PRO A 358 25.59 -9.67 -19.39
CA PRO A 358 25.92 -8.70 -20.45
C PRO A 358 27.36 -8.73 -21.00
N SER A 359 28.32 -9.43 -20.37
CA SER A 359 29.74 -9.34 -20.74
C SER A 359 30.36 -10.68 -21.19
N LYS A 360 31.28 -10.61 -22.17
CA LYS A 360 32.11 -11.74 -22.62
C LYS A 360 33.15 -12.20 -21.58
N GLN A 361 33.27 -11.51 -20.44
CA GLN A 361 34.41 -11.67 -19.53
C GLN A 361 34.11 -12.48 -18.27
N ASP A 362 32.84 -12.71 -17.96
CA ASP A 362 32.40 -13.72 -17.01
C ASP A 362 31.21 -14.48 -17.60
N LYS A 363 31.52 -15.44 -18.48
CA LYS A 363 30.63 -16.60 -18.66
C LYS A 363 30.56 -17.27 -17.28
N GLY A 364 29.69 -16.77 -16.40
CA GLY A 364 29.40 -17.36 -15.10
C GLY A 364 29.33 -18.85 -15.33
N LYS A 365 30.22 -19.57 -14.67
CA LYS A 365 30.59 -20.95 -14.98
C LYS A 365 29.34 -21.82 -14.86
N LEU A 366 28.56 -21.91 -15.95
CA LEU A 366 27.48 -22.87 -16.12
C LEU A 366 28.16 -24.23 -16.16
N THR A 367 28.44 -24.72 -14.96
CA THR A 367 28.95 -26.05 -14.68
C THR A 367 27.84 -27.06 -14.99
N GLY A 368 28.19 -28.34 -15.09
CA GLY A 368 27.15 -29.35 -15.26
C GLY A 368 26.19 -29.38 -14.08
N THR A 369 26.63 -28.90 -12.91
CA THR A 369 25.90 -29.01 -11.64
C THR A 369 25.24 -27.72 -11.15
N LYS A 370 25.31 -26.61 -11.90
CA LYS A 370 24.78 -25.30 -11.49
C LYS A 370 24.06 -24.56 -12.61
N LEU A 371 23.03 -23.78 -12.26
CA LEU A 371 22.29 -22.89 -13.16
C LEU A 371 22.02 -21.55 -12.50
N SER A 372 22.17 -20.46 -13.24
CA SER A 372 21.77 -19.13 -12.80
C SER A 372 20.50 -18.73 -13.53
N ILE A 373 19.42 -18.44 -12.80
CA ILE A 373 18.12 -18.05 -13.38
C ILE A 373 17.72 -16.65 -12.91
N VAL A 374 16.90 -15.96 -13.69
CA VAL A 374 16.31 -14.67 -13.34
C VAL A 374 14.79 -14.66 -13.50
N ALA A 375 14.10 -13.89 -12.67
CA ALA A 375 12.65 -13.70 -12.74
C ALA A 375 12.24 -12.26 -12.39
N SER A 376 11.06 -11.84 -12.83
CA SER A 376 10.49 -10.55 -12.43
C SER A 376 9.91 -10.65 -11.02
N PRO A 377 9.96 -9.58 -10.22
CA PRO A 377 9.33 -9.56 -8.89
C PRO A 377 7.80 -9.77 -8.97
N PRO A 378 7.15 -10.13 -7.85
CA PRO A 378 5.69 -10.07 -7.76
C PRO A 378 5.19 -8.63 -8.01
N VAL A 379 4.02 -8.51 -8.65
CA VAL A 379 3.39 -7.21 -8.95
C VAL A 379 2.84 -6.56 -7.68
N ASP A 380 2.31 -7.35 -6.76
CA ASP A 380 1.81 -6.91 -5.46
C ASP A 380 2.56 -7.66 -4.35
N ASP A 381 3.14 -6.92 -3.40
CA ASP A 381 3.87 -7.48 -2.25
C ASP A 381 2.93 -7.92 -1.11
N GLY A 382 1.63 -7.67 -1.24
CA GLY A 382 0.63 -7.97 -0.23
C GLY A 382 0.55 -6.91 0.88
N GLY A 383 1.18 -5.75 0.70
CA GLY A 383 1.25 -4.65 1.68
C GLY A 383 2.30 -4.84 2.77
N ALA A 384 3.26 -5.73 2.58
CA ALA A 384 4.39 -5.95 3.48
C ALA A 384 5.63 -6.37 2.69
N ASP A 385 6.81 -5.89 3.12
CA ASP A 385 8.07 -6.16 2.45
C ASP A 385 8.28 -7.65 2.15
N VAL A 386 8.59 -7.95 0.90
CA VAL A 386 9.07 -9.27 0.50
C VAL A 386 10.39 -9.55 1.22
N LYS A 387 10.54 -10.75 1.79
CA LYS A 387 11.72 -11.13 2.57
C LYS A 387 12.60 -12.15 1.85
N GLY A 388 12.03 -12.90 0.92
CA GLY A 388 12.79 -13.83 0.10
C GLY A 388 11.90 -14.62 -0.85
N PHE A 389 12.50 -15.65 -1.44
CA PHE A 389 11.87 -16.49 -2.44
C PHE A 389 12.18 -17.96 -2.20
N ILE A 390 11.19 -18.81 -2.36
CA ILE A 390 11.34 -20.26 -2.34
C ILE A 390 11.44 -20.72 -3.79
N VAL A 391 12.55 -21.39 -4.12
CA VAL A 391 12.73 -21.99 -5.44
C VAL A 391 12.48 -23.49 -5.33
N GLN A 392 11.62 -24.00 -6.20
CA GLN A 392 11.34 -25.42 -6.31
C GLN A 392 11.75 -25.92 -7.68
N ARG A 393 12.19 -27.18 -7.74
CA ARG A 393 12.54 -27.87 -8.96
C ARG A 393 11.85 -29.22 -9.04
N ARG A 394 11.71 -29.74 -10.25
CA ARG A 394 11.40 -31.15 -10.52
C ARG A 394 12.07 -31.60 -11.81
N HIS A 395 12.27 -32.89 -11.99
CA HIS A 395 12.77 -33.40 -13.26
C HIS A 395 11.63 -33.53 -14.27
N VAL A 396 11.90 -33.22 -15.54
CA VAL A 396 10.89 -33.34 -16.63
C VAL A 396 11.10 -34.62 -17.46
N GLN A 397 12.22 -35.30 -17.26
CA GLN A 397 12.56 -36.52 -18.00
C GLN A 397 11.72 -37.69 -17.47
N GLU A 398 11.13 -38.48 -18.37
CA GLU A 398 10.20 -39.57 -18.04
C GLU A 398 10.82 -40.62 -17.11
N GLU A 399 12.15 -40.81 -17.18
CA GLU A 399 12.90 -41.76 -16.35
C GLU A 399 13.54 -41.14 -15.09
N MET A 400 13.03 -40.01 -14.62
CA MET A 400 13.44 -39.32 -13.40
C MET A 400 12.22 -39.06 -12.49
N HIS A 401 12.47 -38.87 -11.20
CA HIS A 401 11.46 -38.48 -10.22
C HIS A 401 10.90 -37.06 -10.50
N ASP A 402 9.59 -36.94 -10.77
CA ASP A 402 8.90 -35.69 -11.19
C ASP A 402 8.21 -34.91 -10.04
N ASP A 403 8.42 -35.28 -8.78
CA ASP A 403 7.86 -34.45 -7.70
C ASP A 403 8.60 -33.12 -7.54
N TRP A 404 7.84 -32.10 -7.16
CA TRP A 404 8.38 -30.80 -6.78
C TRP A 404 9.16 -30.92 -5.48
N VAL A 405 10.44 -30.58 -5.55
CA VAL A 405 11.31 -30.48 -4.39
C VAL A 405 11.79 -29.05 -4.22
N THR A 406 11.72 -28.57 -2.99
CA THR A 406 12.24 -27.26 -2.64
C THR A 406 13.77 -27.31 -2.61
N LEU A 407 14.41 -26.46 -3.42
CA LEU A 407 15.87 -26.28 -3.43
C LEU A 407 16.35 -25.48 -2.22
N GLY A 408 15.53 -24.55 -1.76
CA GLY A 408 15.84 -23.70 -0.62
C GLY A 408 15.11 -22.36 -0.68
N SER A 409 15.47 -21.51 0.27
CA SER A 409 15.09 -20.10 0.28
C SER A 409 16.21 -19.27 -0.36
N PHE A 410 15.86 -18.16 -0.98
CA PHE A 410 16.81 -17.28 -1.66
C PHE A 410 16.54 -15.84 -1.24
N PRO A 411 17.59 -15.07 -0.91
CA PRO A 411 17.43 -13.66 -0.58
C PRO A 411 17.09 -12.84 -1.82
N ILE A 412 16.65 -11.60 -1.60
CA ILE A 412 16.51 -10.63 -2.68
C ILE A 412 17.89 -10.28 -3.22
N HIS A 413 18.13 -10.58 -4.49
CA HIS A 413 19.35 -10.23 -5.21
C HIS A 413 19.01 -9.70 -6.60
N TRP A 414 19.13 -8.39 -6.78
CA TRP A 414 18.83 -7.71 -8.03
C TRP A 414 20.02 -7.72 -8.98
N VAL A 415 19.76 -8.00 -10.25
CA VAL A 415 20.76 -7.95 -11.33
C VAL A 415 20.18 -7.32 -12.58
N ASP A 416 21.06 -6.77 -13.40
CA ASP A 416 20.72 -6.36 -14.75
C ASP A 416 20.73 -7.59 -15.67
N HIS A 417 19.61 -7.81 -16.35
CA HIS A 417 19.45 -8.88 -17.32
C HIS A 417 19.26 -8.31 -18.72
N VAL A 418 20.08 -8.76 -19.66
CA VAL A 418 19.97 -8.33 -21.06
C VAL A 418 18.80 -9.07 -21.71
N VAL A 419 17.80 -8.31 -22.17
CA VAL A 419 16.55 -8.84 -22.72
C VAL A 419 16.57 -8.86 -24.26
N SER A 420 17.42 -8.04 -24.88
CA SER A 420 17.56 -7.93 -26.33
C SER A 420 19.01 -7.75 -26.78
N ASP A 421 19.30 -8.16 -28.02
CA ASP A 421 20.65 -8.14 -28.60
C ASP A 421 21.19 -6.72 -28.85
N ASP A 422 20.34 -5.70 -28.76
CA ASP A 422 20.68 -4.27 -28.81
C ASP A 422 21.24 -3.73 -27.47
N GLY A 423 21.28 -4.56 -26.44
CA GLY A 423 21.85 -4.22 -25.13
C GLY A 423 20.86 -3.63 -24.12
N ALA A 424 19.54 -3.69 -24.38
CA ALA A 424 18.57 -3.27 -23.38
C ALA A 424 18.58 -4.21 -22.15
N THR A 425 18.61 -3.61 -20.96
CA THR A 425 18.67 -4.32 -19.68
C THR A 425 17.45 -4.06 -18.82
N GLU A 426 16.95 -5.10 -18.16
CA GLU A 426 15.91 -5.01 -17.14
C GLU A 426 16.47 -5.44 -15.77
N HIS A 427 16.03 -4.77 -14.70
CA HIS A 427 16.32 -5.20 -13.34
C HIS A 427 15.47 -6.42 -12.98
N ARG A 428 16.11 -7.56 -12.73
CA ARG A 428 15.45 -8.82 -12.37
C ARG A 428 16.05 -9.43 -11.12
N LEU A 429 15.29 -10.30 -10.47
CA LEU A 429 15.77 -11.11 -9.35
C LEU A 429 16.61 -12.26 -9.88
N ALA A 430 17.79 -12.49 -9.31
CA ALA A 430 18.71 -13.56 -9.70
C ALA A 430 18.77 -14.66 -8.65
N PHE A 431 18.83 -15.91 -9.12
CA PHE A 431 18.93 -17.10 -8.29
C PHE A 431 20.05 -18.00 -8.82
N GLU A 432 21.04 -18.28 -7.99
CA GLU A 432 22.17 -19.15 -8.30
C GLU A 432 21.87 -20.55 -7.74
N LEU A 433 21.46 -21.46 -8.61
CA LEU A 433 21.06 -22.82 -8.26
C LEU A 433 22.25 -23.76 -8.40
N ASP A 434 22.45 -24.67 -7.44
CA ASP A 434 23.49 -25.69 -7.49
C ASP A 434 22.96 -27.08 -7.11
N HIS A 435 23.89 -28.05 -7.05
CA HIS A 435 23.61 -29.46 -6.76
C HIS A 435 22.57 -30.09 -7.70
N LEU A 436 22.56 -29.64 -8.95
CA LEU A 436 21.74 -30.22 -10.01
C LEU A 436 22.50 -31.37 -10.66
N LEU A 437 21.77 -32.41 -11.09
CA LEU A 437 22.37 -33.44 -11.94
C LEU A 437 22.77 -32.84 -13.31
N PRO A 438 23.97 -33.17 -13.82
CA PRO A 438 24.42 -32.74 -15.13
C PRO A 438 23.60 -33.31 -16.29
N ASN A 439 23.51 -32.53 -17.37
CA ASN A 439 22.82 -32.90 -18.61
C ASN A 439 21.35 -33.35 -18.41
N CYS A 440 20.66 -32.78 -17.43
CA CYS A 440 19.29 -33.12 -17.06
C CYS A 440 18.33 -31.94 -17.30
N ASP A 441 17.09 -32.25 -17.68
CA ASP A 441 16.02 -31.26 -17.81
C ASP A 441 15.25 -31.13 -16.50
N TYR A 442 15.11 -29.89 -16.05
CA TYR A 442 14.36 -29.51 -14.86
C TYR A 442 13.25 -28.52 -15.22
N GLU A 443 12.19 -28.53 -14.44
CA GLU A 443 11.26 -27.42 -14.36
C GLU A 443 11.48 -26.67 -13.05
N PHE A 444 11.55 -25.34 -13.12
CA PHE A 444 11.75 -24.48 -11.96
C PHE A 444 10.56 -23.55 -11.77
N ARG A 445 10.10 -23.38 -10.54
CA ARG A 445 9.10 -22.38 -10.16
C ARG A 445 9.52 -21.67 -8.89
N ILE A 446 9.05 -20.42 -8.75
CA ILE A 446 9.46 -19.53 -7.66
C ILE A 446 8.22 -19.00 -6.95
N ALA A 447 8.28 -18.94 -5.63
CA ALA A 447 7.26 -18.32 -4.78
C ALA A 447 7.91 -17.27 -3.89
N ALA A 448 7.41 -16.03 -3.93
CA ALA A 448 7.84 -14.99 -2.99
C ALA A 448 7.20 -15.21 -1.62
N TYR A 449 7.83 -14.74 -0.55
CA TYR A 449 7.22 -14.71 0.78
C TYR A 449 7.52 -13.41 1.52
N ASN A 450 6.58 -13.01 2.37
CA ASN A 450 6.71 -11.90 3.32
C ASN A 450 6.37 -12.41 4.74
N LYS A 451 6.22 -11.49 5.71
CA LYS A 451 5.84 -11.86 7.09
C LYS A 451 4.41 -12.44 7.20
N ILE A 452 3.54 -12.16 6.24
CA ILE A 452 2.13 -12.59 6.28
C ILE A 452 1.97 -14.00 5.70
N GLY A 453 2.67 -14.33 4.61
CA GLY A 453 2.50 -15.61 3.95
C GLY A 453 3.46 -15.88 2.80
N VAL A 454 3.38 -17.11 2.28
CA VAL A 454 4.07 -17.54 1.06
C VAL A 454 3.10 -17.45 -0.11
N ALA A 455 3.54 -16.85 -1.22
CA ALA A 455 2.77 -16.76 -2.44
C ALA A 455 2.51 -18.15 -3.05
N ALA A 456 1.45 -18.27 -3.85
CA ALA A 456 1.28 -19.45 -4.68
C ALA A 456 2.48 -19.62 -5.64
N PRO A 457 2.92 -20.85 -5.93
CA PRO A 457 4.04 -21.08 -6.82
C PRO A 457 3.81 -20.46 -8.21
N GLY A 458 4.81 -19.70 -8.68
CA GLY A 458 4.79 -19.00 -9.97
C GLY A 458 4.72 -19.93 -11.18
N THR A 459 4.76 -19.35 -12.37
CA THR A 459 4.76 -20.12 -13.62
C THR A 459 6.10 -20.84 -13.76
N GLY A 460 6.06 -22.16 -13.96
CA GLY A 460 7.25 -22.98 -14.12
C GLY A 460 7.97 -22.72 -15.44
N SER A 461 9.28 -22.96 -15.48
CA SER A 461 10.05 -22.94 -16.72
C SER A 461 10.97 -24.15 -16.84
N ARG A 462 11.03 -24.71 -18.05
CA ARG A 462 11.90 -25.85 -18.34
C ARG A 462 13.28 -25.36 -18.74
N LEU A 463 14.31 -25.79 -18.01
CA LEU A 463 15.71 -25.49 -18.26
C LEU A 463 16.56 -26.75 -18.15
N ARG A 464 17.62 -26.81 -18.96
CA ARG A 464 18.54 -27.95 -19.02
C ARG A 464 19.89 -27.59 -18.44
N THR A 465 20.45 -28.45 -17.59
CA THR A 465 21.84 -28.32 -17.12
C THR A 465 22.82 -28.73 -18.21
N ASN A 466 24.02 -28.13 -18.19
CA ASN A 466 25.07 -28.48 -19.13
C ASN A 466 25.65 -29.87 -18.83
N PRO A 467 26.34 -30.51 -19.78
CA PRO A 467 27.22 -31.64 -19.48
C PRO A 467 28.43 -31.16 -18.66
N VAL A 468 28.98 -32.04 -17.81
CA VAL A 468 30.22 -31.73 -17.08
C VAL A 468 31.40 -31.70 -18.04
N SER A 469 32.26 -30.69 -17.92
CA SER A 469 33.53 -30.66 -18.63
C SER A 469 34.47 -31.72 -18.05
N ARG A 470 35.15 -32.53 -18.91
CA ARG A 470 36.07 -33.62 -18.49
C ARG A 470 37.21 -33.22 -17.54
N ALA A 471 37.38 -31.93 -17.24
CA ALA A 471 38.44 -31.38 -16.41
C ALA A 471 38.00 -31.02 -14.97
N GLY A 472 36.73 -31.22 -14.57
CA GLY A 472 36.21 -30.73 -13.29
C GLY A 472 35.91 -31.82 -12.26
N GLU A 473 36.42 -31.65 -11.03
CA GLU A 473 35.96 -32.36 -9.83
C GLU A 473 34.57 -31.87 -9.37
N GLU A 474 33.59 -31.79 -10.27
CA GLU A 474 32.25 -31.32 -9.91
C GLU A 474 31.55 -32.29 -8.96
N VAL A 475 30.91 -31.74 -7.93
CA VAL A 475 30.24 -32.50 -6.86
C VAL A 475 28.75 -32.15 -6.84
N VAL A 476 27.90 -33.17 -6.93
CA VAL A 476 26.48 -33.09 -6.63
C VAL A 476 26.30 -33.38 -5.14
N GLY A 477 25.83 -32.38 -4.40
CA GLY A 477 25.51 -32.51 -2.98
C GLY A 477 24.08 -33.00 -2.81
N GLY A 478 23.86 -33.92 -1.88
CA GLY A 478 22.53 -34.35 -1.46
C GLY A 478 22.29 -34.07 0.01
N SER A 479 21.21 -34.65 0.54
CA SER A 479 20.84 -34.53 1.95
C SER A 479 22.01 -34.93 2.85
N GLY A 480 22.23 -34.16 3.93
CA GLY A 480 23.28 -34.35 4.93
C GLY A 480 24.68 -33.90 4.52
N HIS A 481 24.92 -33.55 3.27
CA HIS A 481 26.19 -32.95 2.87
C HIS A 481 26.32 -31.52 3.41
N ARG A 482 27.41 -31.23 4.13
CA ARG A 482 27.66 -29.90 4.75
C ARG A 482 27.69 -28.76 3.74
N SER A 483 28.10 -29.06 2.51
CA SER A 483 28.15 -28.10 1.41
C SER A 483 26.94 -28.22 0.50
N MET A 484 25.84 -28.88 0.88
CA MET A 484 24.54 -28.70 0.26
C MET A 484 23.88 -27.53 1.00
N PRO A 485 24.12 -26.27 0.59
CA PRO A 485 23.34 -25.20 1.15
C PRO A 485 21.94 -25.42 0.59
N LEU A 486 20.98 -25.75 1.45
CA LEU A 486 19.70 -25.10 1.26
C LEU A 486 20.06 -23.62 1.15
N HIS A 487 19.96 -23.05 -0.06
CA HIS A 487 20.56 -21.75 -0.35
C HIS A 487 20.18 -20.74 0.73
N HIS A 488 21.18 -19.93 1.05
CA HIS A 488 21.33 -19.24 2.33
C HIS A 488 20.04 -18.60 2.82
N PHE A 489 19.58 -19.10 3.97
CA PHE A 489 19.09 -18.21 4.99
C PHE A 489 20.32 -17.51 5.60
N ARG A 490 20.58 -16.27 5.19
CA ARG A 490 21.26 -15.33 6.10
C ARG A 490 20.34 -15.26 7.31
N GLU A 491 20.84 -15.48 8.54
CA GLU A 491 20.06 -15.35 9.78
C GLU A 491 19.01 -14.24 9.59
N LEU A 492 17.77 -14.59 9.24
CA LEU A 492 16.72 -13.58 9.17
C LEU A 492 16.61 -13.09 10.59
N ASP A 493 16.53 -11.77 10.72
CA ASP A 493 16.42 -11.11 12.00
C ASP A 493 15.45 -11.87 12.91
N GLU A 494 15.82 -12.06 14.19
CA GLU A 494 14.94 -12.70 15.18
C GLU A 494 13.54 -12.04 15.18
N ASP A 495 13.49 -10.75 14.85
CA ASP A 495 12.30 -9.95 14.63
C ASP A 495 11.40 -10.52 13.52
N PHE A 496 11.94 -10.97 12.38
CA PHE A 496 11.14 -11.61 11.34
C PHE A 496 10.55 -12.94 11.83
N HIS A 497 11.30 -13.71 12.62
CA HIS A 497 10.82 -14.97 13.20
C HIS A 497 9.77 -14.81 14.29
N THR A 498 9.68 -13.65 14.93
CA THR A 498 8.64 -13.37 15.91
C THR A 498 7.39 -12.80 15.25
N ASP A 499 7.55 -11.91 14.26
CA ASP A 499 6.46 -11.19 13.61
C ASP A 499 5.81 -11.93 12.41
N SER A 500 6.40 -13.03 11.94
CA SER A 500 5.85 -13.77 10.80
C SER A 500 4.74 -14.76 11.17
N ALA A 501 3.81 -14.95 10.24
CA ALA A 501 2.77 -15.97 10.33
C ALA A 501 3.35 -17.35 10.65
N ALA A 502 2.64 -18.12 11.48
CA ALA A 502 3.08 -19.44 11.93
C ALA A 502 3.40 -20.38 10.75
N GLU A 503 2.58 -20.35 9.70
CA GLU A 503 2.77 -21.15 8.49
C GLU A 503 4.09 -20.83 7.77
N VAL A 504 4.44 -19.55 7.63
CA VAL A 504 5.72 -19.14 7.02
C VAL A 504 6.88 -19.66 7.85
N ARG A 505 6.79 -19.52 9.18
CA ARG A 505 7.83 -19.99 10.10
C ARG A 505 7.96 -21.49 10.10
N GLU A 506 6.86 -22.22 10.10
CA GLU A 506 6.85 -23.68 10.03
C GLU A 506 7.40 -24.17 8.69
N HIS A 507 7.00 -23.56 7.58
CA HIS A 507 7.52 -23.89 6.26
C HIS A 507 9.03 -23.65 6.16
N LEU A 508 9.50 -22.48 6.59
CA LEU A 508 10.94 -22.18 6.61
C LEU A 508 11.68 -23.11 7.60
N LYS A 509 11.14 -23.35 8.79
CA LYS A 509 11.70 -24.33 9.72
C LYS A 509 11.74 -25.73 9.12
N ALA A 510 10.76 -26.15 8.33
CA ALA A 510 10.76 -27.44 7.65
C ALA A 510 11.87 -27.53 6.59
N LEU A 511 12.11 -26.44 5.85
CA LEU A 511 13.28 -26.33 4.96
C LEU A 511 14.60 -26.46 5.73
N HIS A 512 14.64 -26.00 6.98
CA HIS A 512 15.84 -26.00 7.81
C HIS A 512 15.87 -27.09 8.88
N SER A 513 14.86 -27.96 8.94
CA SER A 513 14.64 -28.80 10.11
C SER A 513 15.77 -29.78 10.25
N SER A 514 16.37 -29.80 11.43
CA SER A 514 17.29 -30.85 11.86
C SER A 514 16.66 -32.24 11.88
N THR A 515 15.36 -32.39 11.60
CA THR A 515 14.72 -33.70 11.35
C THR A 515 14.85 -34.18 9.91
N PHE A 516 15.16 -33.29 8.95
CA PHE A 516 15.77 -33.70 7.67
C PHE A 516 17.18 -34.29 7.91
N PHE A 517 17.79 -33.85 9.01
CA PHE A 517 19.03 -34.36 9.62
C PHE A 517 18.75 -35.33 10.80
N GLU A 518 17.57 -35.94 10.91
CA GLU A 518 17.50 -37.21 11.65
C GLU A 518 18.39 -38.16 10.84
N VAL A 519 19.66 -38.22 11.22
CA VAL A 519 20.72 -38.79 10.40
C VAL A 519 20.37 -40.26 10.18
N HIS A 520 19.91 -40.59 8.97
CA HIS A 520 19.45 -41.93 8.67
C HIS A 520 20.61 -42.84 8.20
N GLY A 521 21.79 -42.24 7.93
CA GLY A 521 23.05 -42.91 7.61
C GLY A 521 24.25 -41.95 7.48
N PRO A 522 25.48 -42.46 7.30
CA PRO A 522 26.69 -41.66 7.19
C PRO A 522 26.72 -40.90 5.84
N VAL A 523 27.33 -39.72 5.86
CA VAL A 523 27.62 -38.95 4.65
C VAL A 523 28.85 -39.55 3.97
N VAL A 524 28.71 -39.85 2.67
CA VAL A 524 29.81 -40.39 1.88
C VAL A 524 29.96 -39.61 0.58
N THR A 525 31.19 -39.53 0.09
CA THR A 525 31.50 -39.11 -1.27
C THR A 525 31.72 -40.33 -2.15
N LEU A 526 30.83 -40.54 -3.11
CA LEU A 526 30.96 -41.55 -4.15
C LEU A 526 31.58 -40.90 -5.39
N SER A 527 32.72 -41.45 -5.82
CA SER A 527 33.42 -41.03 -7.03
C SER A 527 33.56 -42.22 -7.96
N ASP A 528 32.80 -42.22 -9.06
CA ASP A 528 32.81 -43.30 -10.05
C ASP A 528 34.04 -43.24 -10.98
N LEU A 529 34.62 -42.05 -11.16
CA LEU A 529 35.91 -41.84 -11.84
C LEU A 529 37.07 -42.46 -11.05
N LEU A 530 37.15 -42.18 -9.74
CA LEU A 530 38.17 -42.76 -8.85
C LEU A 530 37.83 -44.17 -8.38
N GLN A 531 36.60 -44.62 -8.62
CA GLN A 531 36.05 -45.90 -8.14
C GLN A 531 36.18 -46.10 -6.62
N THR A 532 35.83 -45.06 -5.86
CA THR A 532 35.90 -45.05 -4.40
C THR A 532 34.61 -44.53 -3.76
N VAL A 533 34.33 -45.01 -2.55
CA VAL A 533 33.36 -44.43 -1.63
C VAL A 533 34.11 -44.02 -0.37
N THR A 534 34.09 -42.73 -0.06
CA THR A 534 34.82 -42.16 1.09
C THR A 534 33.83 -41.70 2.16
N LEU A 535 33.92 -42.22 3.38
CA LEU A 535 33.14 -41.72 4.51
C LEU A 535 33.71 -40.39 5.00
N GLU A 536 32.86 -39.37 5.08
CA GLU A 536 33.26 -38.06 5.61
C GLU A 536 33.25 -38.09 7.15
N LYS A 537 34.42 -38.34 7.76
CA LYS A 537 34.63 -38.23 9.22
C LYS A 537 35.81 -37.30 9.54
N PRO A 538 35.73 -36.46 10.60
CA PRO A 538 36.88 -35.65 11.02
C PRO A 538 38.04 -36.55 11.46
N GLY A 539 39.19 -36.45 10.80
CA GLY A 539 40.47 -37.05 11.23
C GLY A 539 40.78 -38.46 10.71
N THR A 540 39.79 -39.28 10.31
CA THR A 540 40.01 -40.63 9.75
C THR A 540 38.92 -40.98 8.71
N GLY A 541 39.06 -40.47 7.48
CA GLY A 541 38.17 -40.86 6.39
C GLY A 541 38.41 -42.31 5.98
N LEU A 542 37.39 -43.16 6.08
CA LEU A 542 37.44 -44.53 5.57
C LEU A 542 37.15 -44.50 4.07
N THR A 543 38.13 -44.87 3.25
CA THR A 543 37.98 -44.99 1.80
C THR A 543 37.83 -46.45 1.42
N LEU A 544 36.70 -46.80 0.83
CA LEU A 544 36.37 -48.16 0.39
C LEU A 544 36.46 -48.24 -1.14
N PRO A 545 37.12 -49.27 -1.70
CA PRO A 545 37.15 -49.50 -3.13
C PRO A 545 35.78 -50.01 -3.62
N VAL A 546 35.36 -49.52 -4.77
CA VAL A 546 34.15 -50.03 -5.45
C VAL A 546 34.47 -50.36 -6.89
N TRP A 547 33.64 -51.16 -7.55
CA TRP A 547 33.73 -51.42 -8.99
C TRP A 547 32.65 -50.63 -9.70
N VAL A 548 33.03 -49.75 -10.62
CA VAL A 548 32.06 -48.92 -11.36
C VAL A 548 31.39 -49.69 -12.49
N SER A 549 30.12 -49.39 -12.78
CA SER A 549 29.44 -49.89 -13.97
C SER A 549 30.15 -49.41 -15.24
N HIS A 550 30.20 -50.23 -16.28
CA HIS A 550 30.64 -49.81 -17.61
C HIS A 550 29.87 -48.56 -18.08
N TRP A 551 28.58 -48.51 -17.74
CA TRP A 551 27.60 -47.50 -18.14
C TRP A 551 27.44 -46.32 -17.17
N SER A 552 28.23 -46.26 -16.08
CA SER A 552 28.19 -45.13 -15.16
C SER A 552 28.56 -43.81 -15.87
N PRO A 553 27.97 -42.65 -15.50
CA PRO A 553 28.22 -41.37 -16.17
C PRO A 553 29.68 -40.93 -16.23
N LYS A 554 30.49 -41.25 -15.20
CA LYS A 554 31.93 -40.91 -15.08
C LYS A 554 32.20 -39.42 -15.25
N ALA A 555 31.26 -38.61 -14.79
CA ALA A 555 31.22 -37.18 -15.07
C ALA A 555 31.23 -36.31 -13.81
N TYR A 556 30.73 -36.80 -12.68
CA TYR A 556 30.61 -36.04 -11.43
C TYR A 556 30.72 -36.97 -10.21
N LYS A 557 31.08 -36.39 -9.07
CA LYS A 557 31.07 -37.06 -7.77
C LYS A 557 29.76 -36.74 -7.04
N VAL A 558 29.28 -37.63 -6.20
CA VAL A 558 28.08 -37.44 -5.39
C VAL A 558 28.47 -37.47 -3.93
N THR A 559 28.13 -36.43 -3.17
CA THR A 559 28.28 -36.45 -1.72
C THR A 559 26.93 -36.29 -1.06
N ALA A 560 26.46 -37.32 -0.35
CA ALA A 560 25.19 -37.30 0.36
C ALA A 560 25.15 -38.41 1.44
N GLU A 561 24.10 -38.41 2.25
CA GLU A 561 23.79 -39.52 3.15
C GLU A 561 23.48 -40.81 2.38
N VAL A 562 23.89 -41.94 2.96
CA VAL A 562 23.59 -43.28 2.45
C VAL A 562 22.36 -43.86 3.14
N ILE A 563 21.39 -44.32 2.37
CA ILE A 563 20.15 -44.93 2.86
C ILE A 563 19.98 -46.33 2.29
N VAL A 564 19.72 -47.30 3.18
CA VAL A 564 19.31 -48.65 2.77
C VAL A 564 17.90 -48.57 2.19
N THR A 565 17.71 -49.10 0.99
CA THR A 565 16.40 -49.16 0.35
C THR A 565 15.50 -50.19 1.02
N ASP A 566 14.19 -49.97 0.96
CA ASP A 566 13.18 -50.95 1.34
C ASP A 566 12.33 -51.33 0.11
N PRO A 567 12.43 -52.57 -0.38
CA PRO A 567 13.27 -53.66 0.11
C PRO A 567 14.75 -53.48 -0.28
N PRO A 568 15.71 -54.03 0.50
CA PRO A 568 17.14 -53.92 0.18
C PRO A 568 17.51 -54.53 -1.17
N MET A 569 16.80 -55.58 -1.59
CA MET A 569 17.03 -56.27 -2.85
C MET A 569 16.42 -55.55 -4.06
N GLY A 570 15.62 -54.49 -3.87
CA GLY A 570 14.90 -53.83 -4.96
C GLY A 570 13.90 -54.74 -5.69
N ASP A 571 13.39 -55.78 -5.02
CA ASP A 571 12.36 -56.68 -5.54
C ASP A 571 11.18 -56.75 -4.59
N LEU A 572 9.98 -56.45 -5.11
CA LEU A 572 8.71 -56.67 -4.43
C LEU A 572 7.87 -57.76 -5.12
N SER A 573 8.39 -58.37 -6.19
CA SER A 573 7.70 -59.41 -6.95
C SER A 573 7.87 -60.79 -6.33
N GLU A 574 6.92 -61.68 -6.63
CA GLU A 574 7.00 -63.09 -6.20
C GLU A 574 8.29 -63.75 -6.74
N PRO A 575 8.90 -64.66 -5.95
CA PRO A 575 10.12 -65.34 -6.36
C PRO A 575 9.94 -66.02 -7.74
N ASN A 576 10.83 -65.70 -8.69
CA ASN A 576 10.92 -66.21 -10.06
C ASN A 576 10.07 -65.55 -11.16
N LYS A 577 9.48 -64.37 -10.94
CA LYS A 577 8.83 -63.61 -12.01
C LYS A 577 9.55 -62.28 -12.26
N LEU A 578 10.23 -62.15 -13.40
CA LEU A 578 10.81 -60.85 -13.78
C LEU A 578 9.66 -59.83 -13.87
N PRO A 579 9.70 -58.72 -13.10
CA PRO A 579 8.60 -57.77 -13.09
C PRO A 579 8.42 -57.18 -14.49
N SER A 580 7.19 -57.24 -15.03
CA SER A 580 6.83 -56.50 -16.25
C SER A 580 6.79 -54.98 -16.02
N THR A 581 6.72 -54.57 -14.76
CA THR A 581 6.61 -53.18 -14.29
C THR A 581 7.46 -53.00 -13.04
N ARG A 582 8.23 -51.89 -12.98
CA ARG A 582 9.03 -51.55 -11.81
C ARG A 582 8.10 -51.17 -10.66
N THR A 583 8.29 -51.77 -9.49
CA THR A 583 7.51 -51.42 -8.30
C THR A 583 8.29 -50.40 -7.47
N PRO A 584 7.71 -49.23 -7.11
CA PRO A 584 8.42 -48.22 -6.32
C PRO A 584 8.94 -48.75 -4.99
N LEU A 585 10.05 -48.20 -4.50
CA LEU A 585 10.58 -48.49 -3.16
C LEU A 585 9.60 -48.00 -2.09
N HIS A 586 9.40 -48.76 -1.00
CA HIS A 586 8.52 -48.36 0.11
C HIS A 586 9.00 -47.07 0.78
N ASN A 587 10.32 -46.87 0.85
CA ASN A 587 10.95 -45.70 1.44
C ASN A 587 11.49 -44.72 0.37
N ALA A 588 10.86 -44.64 -0.80
CA ALA A 588 11.30 -43.77 -1.90
C ALA A 588 11.48 -42.30 -1.46
N ALA A 589 10.55 -41.75 -0.69
CA ALA A 589 10.65 -40.39 -0.13
C ALA A 589 11.89 -40.19 0.75
N THR A 590 12.33 -41.22 1.48
CA THR A 590 13.56 -41.19 2.29
C THR A 590 14.82 -41.31 1.43
N VAL A 591 14.75 -41.98 0.28
CA VAL A 591 15.89 -42.16 -0.65
C VAL A 591 16.11 -40.92 -1.52
N GLN A 592 15.08 -40.09 -1.70
CA GLN A 592 15.13 -38.87 -2.50
C GLN A 592 16.30 -37.96 -2.08
N HIS A 593 17.10 -37.51 -3.06
CA HIS A 593 18.30 -36.69 -2.86
C HIS A 593 19.39 -37.31 -1.96
N ARG A 594 19.44 -38.63 -1.88
CA ARG A 594 20.45 -39.39 -1.12
C ARG A 594 21.09 -40.47 -1.98
N ILE A 595 22.06 -41.19 -1.42
CA ILE A 595 22.70 -42.35 -2.07
C ILE A 595 21.96 -43.61 -1.62
N ALA A 596 21.42 -44.36 -2.59
CA ALA A 596 20.72 -45.61 -2.32
C ALA A 596 21.72 -46.75 -2.12
N LEU A 597 21.56 -47.52 -1.04
CA LEU A 597 22.31 -48.74 -0.75
C LEU A 597 21.39 -49.95 -0.92
N MET A 598 21.74 -50.84 -1.84
CA MET A 598 20.93 -52.00 -2.22
C MET A 598 21.77 -53.28 -2.18
N GLU A 599 21.17 -54.42 -1.89
CA GLU A 599 21.83 -55.72 -1.97
C GLU A 599 21.74 -56.30 -3.40
N ARG A 600 22.76 -57.03 -3.85
CA ARG A 600 22.85 -57.57 -5.23
C ARG A 600 21.71 -58.52 -5.58
N GLY A 601 21.44 -59.55 -4.78
CA GLY A 601 20.30 -60.46 -4.98
C GLY A 601 20.14 -61.03 -6.39
N GLY A 602 18.89 -61.39 -6.73
CA GLY A 602 18.52 -61.97 -8.03
C GLY A 602 18.04 -60.96 -9.08
N VAL A 603 17.80 -59.70 -8.69
CA VAL A 603 17.34 -58.65 -9.62
C VAL A 603 18.51 -58.11 -10.44
N PRO A 604 18.36 -57.92 -11.77
CA PRO A 604 19.40 -57.32 -12.61
C PRO A 604 19.88 -55.96 -12.08
N LEU A 605 21.19 -55.71 -12.14
CA LEU A 605 21.82 -54.49 -11.60
C LEU A 605 21.26 -53.20 -12.23
N VAL A 606 20.95 -53.23 -13.53
CA VAL A 606 20.34 -52.10 -14.22
C VAL A 606 18.94 -51.75 -13.70
N HIS A 607 18.18 -52.75 -13.25
CA HIS A 607 16.85 -52.54 -12.71
C HIS A 607 16.93 -51.88 -11.33
N LYS A 608 17.91 -52.25 -10.49
CA LYS A 608 18.18 -51.56 -9.23
C LYS A 608 18.58 -50.10 -9.43
N ALA A 609 19.47 -49.85 -10.40
CA ALA A 609 19.87 -48.50 -10.76
C ALA A 609 18.66 -47.66 -11.15
N ALA A 610 17.76 -48.23 -11.96
CA ALA A 610 16.53 -47.58 -12.37
C ALA A 610 15.58 -47.33 -11.20
N LEU A 611 15.36 -48.29 -10.29
CA LEU A 611 14.49 -48.13 -9.13
C LEU A 611 14.97 -47.01 -8.18
N ALA A 612 16.26 -46.97 -7.90
CA ALA A 612 16.82 -45.92 -7.06
C ALA A 612 16.74 -44.55 -7.75
N GLN A 613 16.99 -44.49 -9.06
CA GLN A 613 16.84 -43.28 -9.86
C GLN A 613 15.38 -42.80 -9.90
N ASP A 614 14.44 -43.70 -10.10
CA ASP A 614 12.99 -43.44 -10.09
C ASP A 614 12.54 -42.95 -8.71
N ALA A 615 13.21 -43.36 -7.62
CA ALA A 615 13.02 -42.85 -6.26
C ALA A 615 13.76 -41.52 -5.96
N GLY A 616 14.42 -40.92 -6.96
CA GLY A 616 15.12 -39.65 -6.82
C GLY A 616 16.49 -39.73 -6.14
N ALA A 617 17.11 -40.92 -6.07
CA ALA A 617 18.48 -41.08 -5.59
C ALA A 617 19.48 -40.34 -6.49
N LEU A 618 20.58 -39.88 -5.90
CA LEU A 618 21.67 -39.22 -6.64
C LEU A 618 22.74 -40.20 -7.12
N ALA A 619 22.85 -41.37 -6.47
CA ALA A 619 23.73 -42.49 -6.86
C ALA A 619 23.26 -43.79 -6.21
N VAL A 620 23.79 -44.92 -6.68
CA VAL A 620 23.49 -46.26 -6.17
C VAL A 620 24.75 -47.04 -5.84
N ILE A 621 24.79 -47.59 -4.63
CA ILE A 621 25.78 -48.57 -4.18
C ILE A 621 25.07 -49.93 -4.08
N VAL A 622 25.53 -50.90 -4.86
CA VAL A 622 25.06 -52.28 -4.76
C VAL A 622 26.08 -53.09 -3.95
N THR A 623 25.64 -53.79 -2.92
CA THR A 623 26.49 -54.66 -2.10
C THR A 623 26.44 -56.08 -2.62
N ASP A 624 27.60 -56.71 -2.77
CA ASP A 624 27.69 -58.11 -3.16
C ASP A 624 27.01 -59.05 -2.13
N ASP A 625 26.58 -60.22 -2.60
CA ASP A 625 25.93 -61.25 -1.76
C ASP A 625 26.94 -62.17 -1.04
N GLY A 626 28.25 -61.86 -1.14
CA GLY A 626 29.33 -62.63 -0.53
C GLY A 626 29.88 -63.72 -1.43
N LYS A 627 29.40 -63.84 -2.67
CA LYS A 627 29.94 -64.79 -3.67
C LYS A 627 31.19 -64.27 -4.35
N CYS A 628 31.40 -62.95 -4.40
CA CYS A 628 32.59 -62.37 -5.01
C CYS A 628 33.75 -62.30 -4.02
N THR A 629 34.87 -62.92 -4.39
CA THR A 629 36.15 -62.76 -3.67
C THR A 629 36.92 -61.54 -4.14
N GLU A 630 36.89 -61.26 -5.44
CA GLU A 630 37.52 -60.10 -6.09
C GLU A 630 36.61 -59.55 -7.20
N PHE A 631 36.95 -58.36 -7.73
CA PHE A 631 36.24 -57.76 -8.86
C PHE A 631 36.74 -58.30 -10.21
N ASP A 632 36.39 -59.54 -10.51
CA ASP A 632 36.84 -60.29 -11.68
C ASP A 632 35.68 -60.91 -12.48
N GLN A 633 36.04 -61.76 -13.45
CA GLN A 633 35.10 -62.50 -14.31
C GLN A 633 34.24 -63.52 -13.55
N LEU A 634 34.69 -64.00 -12.37
CA LEU A 634 33.89 -64.90 -11.54
C LEU A 634 32.79 -64.12 -10.83
N CYS A 635 33.11 -62.89 -10.40
CA CYS A 635 32.14 -61.99 -9.80
C CYS A 635 31.11 -61.48 -10.81
N CYS A 636 31.57 -60.96 -11.96
CA CYS A 636 30.71 -60.48 -13.04
C CYS A 636 31.24 -61.02 -14.39
N PRO A 637 30.65 -62.10 -14.91
CA PRO A 637 31.08 -62.68 -16.18
C PRO A 637 31.11 -61.65 -17.32
N GLY A 638 32.22 -61.62 -18.05
CA GLY A 638 32.45 -60.69 -19.16
C GLY A 638 33.19 -59.40 -18.81
N ALA A 639 33.49 -59.14 -17.54
CA ALA A 639 34.24 -57.97 -17.10
C ALA A 639 35.29 -58.33 -16.04
N ASP A 640 36.42 -57.63 -16.06
CA ASP A 640 37.47 -57.76 -15.05
C ASP A 640 38.04 -56.39 -14.72
N LYS A 641 37.99 -56.01 -13.44
CA LYS A 641 38.46 -54.69 -13.00
C LYS A 641 39.97 -54.51 -13.24
N LYS A 642 40.79 -55.58 -13.17
CA LYS A 642 42.25 -55.51 -13.38
C LYS A 642 42.60 -55.13 -14.83
N PHE A 643 41.73 -55.45 -15.78
CA PHE A 643 41.87 -55.04 -17.19
C PHE A 643 41.23 -53.68 -17.50
N GLY A 644 40.72 -52.97 -16.48
CA GLY A 644 40.08 -51.67 -16.62
C GLY A 644 38.62 -51.72 -17.06
N ASP A 645 38.01 -52.91 -17.06
CA ASP A 645 36.60 -53.05 -17.41
C ASP A 645 35.70 -52.61 -16.25
N GLY A 646 34.60 -51.94 -16.58
CA GLY A 646 33.49 -51.76 -15.64
C GLY A 646 32.60 -53.00 -15.62
N PHE A 647 31.92 -53.28 -14.51
CA PHE A 647 30.95 -54.37 -14.47
C PHE A 647 29.79 -54.10 -15.46
N ALA A 648 29.05 -55.14 -15.85
CA ALA A 648 27.97 -55.03 -16.85
C ALA A 648 28.43 -54.56 -18.24
N LYS A 649 29.72 -54.74 -18.58
CA LYS A 649 30.28 -54.42 -19.90
C LYS A 649 29.58 -55.14 -21.06
N LEU A 650 29.12 -56.38 -20.83
CA LEU A 650 28.40 -57.17 -21.82
C LEU A 650 26.88 -56.98 -21.79
N ASP A 651 26.35 -56.14 -20.88
CA ASP A 651 24.93 -55.86 -20.82
C ASP A 651 24.48 -55.10 -22.09
N LEU A 652 23.21 -55.27 -22.45
CA LEU A 652 22.58 -54.48 -23.50
C LEU A 652 22.60 -52.99 -23.14
N ALA A 653 22.95 -52.12 -24.08
CA ALA A 653 23.04 -50.67 -23.86
C ALA A 653 21.69 -50.04 -23.49
N ALA A 654 20.60 -50.45 -24.16
CA ALA A 654 19.32 -49.75 -24.09
C ALA A 654 18.73 -49.59 -22.66
N PRO A 655 18.76 -50.60 -21.77
CA PRO A 655 18.37 -50.42 -20.37
C PRO A 655 19.25 -49.43 -19.59
N TRP A 656 20.54 -49.35 -19.92
CA TRP A 656 21.51 -48.50 -19.23
C TRP A 656 21.54 -47.06 -19.77
N GLU A 657 21.16 -46.83 -21.03
CA GLU A 657 21.13 -45.49 -21.66
C GLU A 657 20.25 -44.48 -20.92
N LYS A 658 19.28 -44.96 -20.13
CA LYS A 658 18.36 -44.16 -19.32
C LYS A 658 18.90 -43.83 -17.93
N ILE A 659 19.97 -44.49 -17.50
CA ILE A 659 20.59 -44.26 -16.19
C ILE A 659 21.48 -43.01 -16.28
N ARG A 660 21.25 -42.07 -15.36
CA ARG A 660 21.93 -40.76 -15.29
C ARG A 660 22.74 -40.59 -14.01
N ILE A 661 22.58 -41.51 -13.06
CA ILE A 661 23.25 -41.49 -11.76
C ILE A 661 24.42 -42.50 -11.71
N PRO A 662 25.44 -42.27 -10.87
CA PRO A 662 26.53 -43.23 -10.70
C PRO A 662 26.04 -44.56 -10.11
N VAL A 663 26.57 -45.67 -10.63
CA VAL A 663 26.24 -47.02 -10.17
C VAL A 663 27.52 -47.80 -9.90
N VAL A 664 27.68 -48.26 -8.66
CA VAL A 664 28.88 -48.97 -8.21
C VAL A 664 28.53 -50.27 -7.48
N LEU A 665 29.41 -51.27 -7.57
CA LEU A 665 29.34 -52.54 -6.86
C LEU A 665 30.42 -52.56 -5.76
N MET A 666 30.06 -52.98 -4.56
CA MET A 666 30.93 -53.07 -3.39
C MET A 666 31.02 -54.52 -2.90
N LEU A 667 32.22 -55.00 -2.59
CA LEU A 667 32.39 -56.35 -2.02
C LEU A 667 31.75 -56.44 -0.64
N ARG A 668 31.30 -57.64 -0.26
CA ARG A 668 30.59 -57.85 1.00
C ARG A 668 31.39 -57.39 2.22
N ALA A 669 32.68 -57.71 2.28
CA ALA A 669 33.56 -57.34 3.39
C ALA A 669 33.71 -55.81 3.57
N ASP A 670 33.61 -55.03 2.48
CA ASP A 670 33.65 -53.56 2.55
C ASP A 670 32.26 -52.98 2.82
N ALA A 671 31.21 -53.60 2.28
CA ALA A 671 29.83 -53.25 2.57
C ALA A 671 29.49 -53.43 4.06
N ASP A 672 29.99 -54.50 4.70
CA ASP A 672 29.78 -54.74 6.13
C ASP A 672 30.40 -53.60 6.97
N LYS A 673 31.59 -53.09 6.61
CA LYS A 673 32.19 -51.90 7.25
C LYS A 673 31.31 -50.66 7.08
N LEU A 674 30.73 -50.44 5.91
CA LEU A 674 29.82 -49.32 5.66
C LEU A 674 28.52 -49.46 6.48
N LEU A 675 27.93 -50.65 6.51
CA LEU A 675 26.71 -50.97 7.27
C LEU A 675 26.91 -50.82 8.79
N GLU A 676 28.06 -51.22 9.34
CA GLU A 676 28.41 -50.96 10.74
C GLU A 676 28.35 -49.47 11.05
N ASN A 677 28.89 -48.62 10.17
CA ASN A 677 28.83 -47.18 10.32
C ASN A 677 27.40 -46.62 10.21
N ILE A 678 26.54 -47.21 9.37
CA ILE A 678 25.10 -46.87 9.32
C ILE A 678 24.40 -47.20 10.64
N ARG A 679 24.66 -48.38 11.21
CA ARG A 679 24.05 -48.81 12.48
C ARG A 679 24.50 -47.95 13.66
N LEU A 680 25.78 -47.60 13.72
CA LEU A 680 26.33 -46.75 14.78
C LEU A 680 25.70 -45.35 14.81
N VAL A 681 25.32 -44.82 13.65
CA VAL A 681 24.63 -43.53 13.53
C VAL A 681 23.19 -43.61 14.04
N ARG A 682 22.50 -44.75 13.86
CA ARG A 682 21.14 -44.98 14.40
C ARG A 682 21.11 -45.30 15.90
N GLY A 683 22.24 -45.71 16.47
CA GLY A 683 22.35 -46.22 17.84
C GLY A 683 22.45 -45.19 18.96
N THR A 684 22.44 -43.88 18.66
CA THR A 684 22.54 -42.82 19.69
C THR A 684 21.19 -42.32 20.23
N SER A 685 20.05 -42.89 19.79
CA SER A 685 18.72 -42.57 20.35
C SER A 685 17.88 -43.77 20.80
N LEU A 686 18.40 -45.00 20.76
CA LEU A 686 17.69 -46.17 21.32
C LEU A 686 18.16 -46.47 22.74
N SER A 687 17.71 -45.67 23.70
CA SER A 687 17.52 -46.15 25.06
C SER A 687 16.24 -46.98 25.12
N SER A 688 16.41 -48.28 25.35
CA SER A 688 15.42 -49.24 25.86
C SER A 688 14.04 -49.30 25.20
N GLU A 689 13.83 -50.30 24.33
CA GLU A 689 12.71 -51.26 24.43
C GLU A 689 12.79 -52.30 23.28
N LEU A 690 13.40 -53.45 23.62
CA LEU A 690 13.10 -54.86 23.27
C LEU A 690 14.38 -55.71 23.29
#